data_AF-A0A1J4JJV7-F1
#
_entry.id   AF-A0A1J4JJV7-F1
#
_cell.length_a   1.000
_cell.length_b   1.000
_cell.length_c   1.000
_cell.angle_alpha   90.00
_cell.angle_beta   90.00
_cell.angle_gamma   90.00
#
_symmetry.space_group_name_H-M   'P 1'
#
loop_
_entity.id
_entity.type
_entity.pdbx_description
1 polymer ?
#
loop_
_entity_poly.entity_id
_entity_poly.type
_entity_poly.pdbx_seq_one_letter_code
_entity_poly.pdbx_strand_id
1 'polypeptide(L)'
;MTIKNQIEAVLYRRWKIFHRSLCGYITILIISLIVGYISLVLPKILTISAPLKLGFNAVHSKGMSFGLITNNQTTVDLTEINDFIHYTAKKETGRNIKQFNFTSYDEIQNFVLAEQSKDTNTINMVYAYGFENGTQIHINNDGSVDATIHGIYLYNYSYGYENKAFSSITFRRMLWKYFMNDKDADILITTANSNNFVDSSEITRYSIPYTPTISLIFFSIYFVAQILEDISTPKRSYMLACGLNLFAYWIGNFIFDFIIYLIYALLIFIPHAACSYEPFTSKNDLMIYMLFFAGPSTIFISYLFSLVIKLNKSVGSTVYLFFLMIPFLITLLLDMMLSASLESEAYAWINGLLPVTFIYRLTSVILNYEYKNFGDAWKNKMLLPYVLMPLIDLILYPLIIYLFEILKEILTQRYTKDQYVNHVDKFKERKSKQRVTEEVILMEEAVRNANSHDFAICIKNVSKLFMDTRKNPIYAVNDVSLGIERGKVFGFLGANGAGKTTLLKMIIGTESLSNGTIEVNGVDIRNKKESLNKHDLTVCPQFDDHLTPEMTGYEQLIFYAKLFNLDNKEKTVKKLIKKVGLSEHAHQKICKMSGGNQRKVCVALPFLSGSSIILLDEPTSSLDPNARRNIHNMIKEYRNTKTFMLCTHLLDEAESLSDQISIMLNGCIYTVGTPQKLSSKFGTEFKINIQLQSPQKSSSVKDFIENELPMAQLSVSRPLSLIYTVPSQISGSNNDNNENEGNQDVNGPTLLELFKIMQNAIGNEEIGVEYFTCSSSNLEKVFLEIVHLSEINNGEDENSNSRSDDFEEEQQNNPIV
;
A
#
# COMPACT_ATOMS: atom_id res chain seq x y z
N MET A 1 22.11 -11.33 14.97
CA MET A 1 20.69 -11.17 15.37
C MET A 1 19.85 -12.29 14.73
N THR A 2 18.91 -12.92 15.43
CA THR A 2 18.07 -14.00 14.86
C THR A 2 16.87 -13.44 14.10
N ILE A 3 16.54 -14.02 12.93
CA ILE A 3 15.34 -13.70 12.12
C ILE A 3 14.08 -13.69 12.99
N LYS A 4 14.00 -14.59 13.98
CA LYS A 4 12.92 -14.65 14.98
C LYS A 4 12.64 -13.30 15.67
N ASN A 5 13.68 -12.57 16.07
CA ASN A 5 13.50 -11.33 16.84
C ASN A 5 13.03 -10.19 15.93
N GLN A 6 13.43 -10.23 14.65
CA GLN A 6 12.94 -9.32 13.64
C GLN A 6 11.45 -9.57 13.35
N ILE A 7 11.03 -10.83 13.24
CA ILE A 7 9.62 -11.20 13.08
C ILE A 7 8.80 -10.69 14.27
N GLU A 8 9.28 -10.88 15.50
CA GLU A 8 8.60 -10.37 16.71
C GLU A 8 8.45 -8.85 16.70
N ALA A 9 9.47 -8.12 16.22
CA ALA A 9 9.40 -6.66 16.07
C ALA A 9 8.32 -6.25 15.05
N VAL A 10 8.28 -6.91 13.88
CA VAL A 10 7.26 -6.65 12.85
C VAL A 10 5.85 -6.94 13.38
N LEU A 11 5.66 -8.07 14.09
CA LEU A 11 4.40 -8.41 14.74
C LEU A 11 3.97 -7.37 15.79
N TYR A 12 4.91 -6.88 16.61
CA TYR A 12 4.65 -5.82 17.56
C TYR A 12 4.17 -4.52 16.87
N ARG A 13 4.82 -4.12 15.79
CA ARG A 13 4.40 -2.96 14.98
C ARG A 13 2.99 -3.17 14.42
N ARG A 14 2.73 -4.31 13.78
CA ARG A 14 1.43 -4.66 13.21
C ARG A 14 0.32 -4.64 14.27
N TRP A 15 0.57 -5.23 15.44
CA TRP A 15 -0.37 -5.21 16.55
C TRP A 15 -0.70 -3.80 17.04
N LYS A 16 0.31 -2.92 17.17
CA LYS A 16 0.11 -1.54 17.62
C LYS A 16 -0.68 -0.71 16.61
N ILE A 17 -0.39 -0.86 15.32
CA ILE A 17 -1.17 -0.25 14.25
C ILE A 17 -2.62 -0.76 14.33
N PHE A 18 -2.81 -2.08 14.34
CA PHE A 18 -4.12 -2.73 14.45
C PHE A 18 -4.96 -2.24 15.61
N HIS A 19 -4.38 -2.18 16.81
CA HIS A 19 -5.09 -1.74 18.01
C HIS A 19 -5.49 -0.25 17.94
N ARG A 20 -4.72 0.60 17.26
CA ARG A 20 -4.98 2.05 17.18
C ARG A 20 -5.94 2.43 16.06
N SER A 21 -6.04 1.62 15.00
CA SER A 21 -7.03 1.75 13.92
C SER A 21 -8.15 0.72 14.01
N LEU A 22 -8.37 0.15 15.21
CA LEU A 22 -9.39 -0.86 15.48
C LEU A 22 -10.78 -0.46 14.95
N CYS A 23 -11.22 0.79 15.15
CA CYS A 23 -12.52 1.24 14.65
C CYS A 23 -12.62 1.12 13.12
N GLY A 24 -11.57 1.52 12.38
CA GLY A 24 -11.54 1.41 10.93
C GLY A 24 -11.55 -0.04 10.44
N TYR A 25 -10.84 -0.92 11.15
CA TYR A 25 -10.84 -2.34 10.84
C TYR A 25 -12.14 -3.03 11.18
N ILE A 26 -12.77 -2.68 12.31
CA ILE A 26 -14.11 -3.14 12.66
C ILE A 26 -15.13 -2.65 11.64
N THR A 27 -15.03 -1.41 11.13
CA THR A 27 -15.95 -0.95 10.07
C THR A 27 -15.78 -1.73 8.77
N ILE A 28 -14.54 -2.04 8.34
CA ILE A 28 -14.30 -2.88 7.15
C ILE A 28 -14.86 -4.29 7.38
N LEU A 29 -14.63 -4.87 8.56
CA LEU A 29 -15.15 -6.17 8.95
C LEU A 29 -16.69 -6.17 8.91
N ILE A 30 -17.34 -5.22 9.58
CA ILE A 30 -18.80 -5.11 9.62
C ILE A 30 -19.38 -4.90 8.22
N ILE A 31 -18.80 -4.01 7.40
CA ILE A 31 -19.28 -3.80 6.02
C ILE A 31 -19.14 -5.09 5.22
N SER A 32 -17.98 -5.76 5.29
CA SER A 32 -17.76 -7.03 4.59
C SER A 32 -18.75 -8.11 5.03
N LEU A 33 -19.06 -8.19 6.33
CA LEU A 33 -20.03 -9.12 6.88
C LEU A 33 -21.46 -8.75 6.49
N ILE A 34 -21.85 -7.48 6.54
CA ILE A 34 -23.19 -7.02 6.11
C ILE A 34 -23.41 -7.40 4.65
N VAL A 35 -22.46 -7.05 3.77
CA VAL A 35 -22.54 -7.44 2.35
C VAL A 35 -22.57 -8.96 2.20
N GLY A 36 -21.78 -9.68 3.00
CA GLY A 36 -21.77 -11.14 3.08
C GLY A 36 -23.03 -11.77 3.71
N TYR A 37 -23.88 -11.02 4.40
CA TYR A 37 -25.08 -11.55 5.08
C TYR A 37 -26.39 -11.08 4.46
N ILE A 38 -26.37 -10.05 3.61
CA ILE A 38 -27.55 -9.62 2.85
C ILE A 38 -28.15 -10.79 2.06
N SER A 39 -27.34 -11.71 1.50
CA SER A 39 -27.89 -12.87 0.80
C SER A 39 -28.52 -13.94 1.70
N LEU A 40 -28.24 -13.95 3.01
CA LEU A 40 -28.94 -14.85 3.94
C LEU A 40 -30.37 -14.38 4.23
N VAL A 41 -30.56 -13.07 4.21
CA VAL A 41 -31.83 -12.42 4.58
C VAL A 41 -32.73 -12.24 3.37
N LEU A 42 -32.15 -11.92 2.21
CA LEU A 42 -32.90 -11.59 0.99
C LEU A 42 -33.88 -12.70 0.54
N PRO A 43 -33.51 -14.00 0.51
CA PRO A 43 -34.45 -15.07 0.16
C PRO A 43 -35.59 -15.20 1.18
N LYS A 44 -35.29 -15.04 2.48
CA LYS A 44 -36.30 -15.14 3.55
C LYS A 44 -37.32 -14.01 3.51
N ILE A 45 -36.89 -12.79 3.14
CA ILE A 45 -37.80 -11.64 2.97
C ILE A 45 -38.71 -11.85 1.74
N LEU A 46 -38.15 -12.36 0.64
CA LEU A 46 -38.89 -12.56 -0.61
C LEU A 46 -39.90 -13.72 -0.54
N THR A 47 -39.76 -14.65 0.40
CA THR A 47 -40.66 -15.81 0.56
C THR A 47 -41.97 -15.57 1.34
N ILE A 48 -42.24 -14.35 1.81
CA ILE A 48 -43.45 -14.07 2.59
C ILE A 48 -44.66 -13.98 1.64
N SER A 49 -45.26 -15.11 1.32
CA SER A 49 -46.62 -15.14 0.76
C SER A 49 -47.57 -15.89 1.70
N ALA A 50 -48.75 -15.31 1.91
CA ALA A 50 -49.81 -15.90 2.72
C ALA A 50 -50.22 -17.29 2.18
N PRO A 51 -50.66 -18.23 3.04
CA PRO A 51 -51.19 -19.51 2.59
C PRO A 51 -52.36 -19.28 1.61
N LEU A 52 -52.23 -19.82 0.39
CA LEU A 52 -53.28 -19.72 -0.62
C LEU A 52 -54.40 -20.71 -0.27
N LYS A 53 -55.64 -20.23 -0.10
CA LYS A 53 -56.81 -21.12 0.03
C LYS A 53 -57.13 -21.71 -1.32
N LEU A 54 -56.84 -23.01 -1.51
CA LEU A 54 -57.14 -23.72 -2.74
C LEU A 54 -58.62 -24.09 -2.81
N GLY A 55 -59.33 -23.55 -3.79
CA GLY A 55 -60.72 -23.88 -4.16
C GLY A 55 -61.00 -23.35 -5.57
N PHE A 56 -62.18 -23.59 -6.15
CA PHE A 56 -62.43 -23.25 -7.57
C PHE A 56 -62.20 -21.76 -7.93
N ASN A 57 -62.21 -20.86 -6.94
CA ASN A 57 -61.86 -19.45 -7.10
C ASN A 57 -60.39 -19.17 -7.46
N ALA A 58 -59.48 -20.09 -7.16
CA ALA A 58 -58.07 -19.95 -7.48
C ALA A 58 -57.76 -20.21 -8.97
N VAL A 59 -58.68 -20.82 -9.72
CA VAL A 59 -58.57 -20.95 -11.18
C VAL A 59 -59.08 -19.67 -11.85
N HIS A 60 -58.16 -18.77 -12.22
CA HIS A 60 -58.47 -17.49 -12.88
C HIS A 60 -58.80 -17.63 -14.38
N SER A 61 -59.68 -18.56 -14.79
CA SER A 61 -60.11 -18.64 -16.19
C SER A 61 -61.51 -18.05 -16.40
N LYS A 62 -61.63 -17.04 -17.28
CA LYS A 62 -62.94 -16.60 -17.81
C LYS A 62 -63.56 -17.78 -18.56
N GLY A 63 -64.76 -18.22 -18.19
CA GLY A 63 -65.43 -19.35 -18.86
C GLY A 63 -64.84 -20.71 -18.51
N MET A 64 -64.74 -21.05 -17.21
CA MET A 64 -64.38 -22.40 -16.77
C MET A 64 -65.27 -23.45 -17.43
N SER A 65 -64.65 -24.45 -18.02
CA SER A 65 -65.30 -25.67 -18.50
C SER A 65 -64.51 -26.91 -18.14
N PHE A 66 -65.22 -28.03 -17.98
CA PHE A 66 -64.62 -29.34 -17.70
C PHE A 66 -65.07 -30.37 -18.73
N GLY A 67 -64.19 -31.32 -19.03
CA GLY A 67 -64.51 -32.49 -19.84
C GLY A 67 -64.86 -33.69 -18.97
N LEU A 68 -65.96 -34.38 -19.26
CA LEU A 68 -66.26 -35.70 -18.69
C LEU A 68 -66.04 -36.76 -19.78
N ILE A 69 -65.23 -37.76 -19.50
CA ILE A 69 -65.04 -38.92 -20.38
C ILE A 69 -65.97 -40.03 -19.90
N THR A 70 -67.07 -40.23 -20.62
CA THR A 70 -68.00 -41.35 -20.39
C THR A 70 -67.57 -42.51 -21.25
N ASN A 71 -66.92 -43.51 -20.65
CA ASN A 71 -66.59 -44.75 -21.33
C ASN A 71 -67.73 -45.75 -21.08
N ASN A 72 -68.25 -46.42 -22.11
CA ASN A 72 -69.42 -47.33 -22.03
C ASN A 72 -69.21 -48.59 -21.16
N GLN A 73 -68.15 -48.66 -20.35
CA GLN A 73 -67.74 -49.85 -19.60
C GLN A 73 -67.75 -49.65 -18.08
N THR A 74 -68.08 -48.46 -17.58
CA THR A 74 -68.18 -48.21 -16.13
C THR A 74 -69.53 -48.67 -15.57
N THR A 75 -69.53 -49.48 -14.52
CA THR A 75 -70.74 -50.01 -13.84
C THR A 75 -71.38 -49.05 -12.83
N VAL A 76 -70.89 -47.81 -12.74
CA VAL A 76 -71.32 -46.81 -11.76
C VAL A 76 -72.03 -45.66 -12.49
N ASP A 77 -73.19 -45.23 -11.98
CA ASP A 77 -73.91 -44.08 -12.52
C ASP A 77 -73.15 -42.78 -12.16
N LEU A 78 -72.46 -42.22 -13.15
CA LEU A 78 -71.55 -41.08 -12.97
C LEU A 78 -72.29 -39.73 -12.88
N THR A 79 -73.61 -39.74 -13.01
CA THR A 79 -74.47 -38.54 -12.99
C THR A 79 -74.45 -37.84 -11.63
N GLU A 80 -74.50 -38.59 -10.53
CA GLU A 80 -74.51 -38.02 -9.17
C GLU A 80 -73.20 -37.32 -8.78
N ILE A 81 -72.06 -37.92 -9.10
CA ILE A 81 -70.74 -37.32 -8.83
C ILE A 81 -70.58 -36.05 -9.65
N ASN A 82 -71.04 -36.07 -10.90
CA ASN A 82 -70.98 -34.92 -11.78
C ASN A 82 -71.86 -33.76 -11.32
N ASP A 83 -73.09 -34.04 -10.89
CA ASP A 83 -73.99 -33.04 -10.31
C ASP A 83 -73.42 -32.45 -9.02
N PHE A 84 -72.75 -33.27 -8.21
CA PHE A 84 -72.05 -32.83 -7.01
C PHE A 84 -70.87 -31.88 -7.31
N ILE A 85 -70.10 -32.17 -8.37
CA ILE A 85 -69.01 -31.31 -8.84
C ILE A 85 -69.57 -29.95 -9.29
N HIS A 86 -70.63 -29.94 -10.08
CA HIS A 86 -71.30 -28.71 -10.52
C HIS A 86 -71.87 -27.90 -9.37
N TYR A 87 -72.53 -28.56 -8.41
CA TYR A 87 -73.05 -27.92 -7.20
C TYR A 87 -71.91 -27.24 -6.40
N THR A 88 -70.82 -27.97 -6.15
CA THR A 88 -69.68 -27.48 -5.37
C THR A 88 -68.99 -26.32 -6.06
N ALA A 89 -68.77 -26.44 -7.38
CA ALA A 89 -68.12 -25.39 -8.14
C ALA A 89 -68.99 -24.12 -8.27
N LYS A 90 -70.31 -24.27 -8.37
CA LYS A 90 -71.26 -23.15 -8.33
C LYS A 90 -71.32 -22.48 -6.96
N LYS A 91 -71.30 -23.26 -5.87
CA LYS A 91 -71.26 -22.74 -4.48
C LYS A 91 -69.98 -21.94 -4.22
N GLU A 92 -68.83 -22.44 -4.68
CA GLU A 92 -67.54 -21.77 -4.45
C GLU A 92 -67.32 -20.55 -5.36
N THR A 93 -67.72 -20.60 -6.63
CA THR A 93 -67.42 -19.55 -7.62
C THR A 93 -68.57 -18.60 -7.93
N GLY A 94 -69.80 -18.96 -7.54
CA GLY A 94 -71.02 -18.26 -7.93
C GLY A 94 -71.37 -18.37 -9.41
N ARG A 95 -70.67 -19.21 -10.20
CA ARG A 95 -70.84 -19.33 -11.66
C ARG A 95 -71.32 -20.73 -12.06
N ASN A 96 -72.15 -20.82 -13.09
CA ASN A 96 -72.46 -22.09 -13.74
C ASN A 96 -71.30 -22.46 -14.68
N ILE A 97 -70.80 -23.68 -14.55
CA ILE A 97 -69.68 -24.19 -15.33
C ILE A 97 -70.22 -24.98 -16.52
N LYS A 98 -69.61 -24.80 -17.71
CA LYS A 98 -69.98 -25.57 -18.90
C LYS A 98 -69.28 -26.93 -18.88
N GLN A 99 -70.03 -28.00 -19.10
CA GLN A 99 -69.48 -29.35 -19.22
C GLN A 99 -69.55 -29.81 -20.67
N PHE A 100 -68.49 -30.48 -21.10
CA PHE A 100 -68.43 -31.19 -22.37
C PHE A 100 -68.28 -32.69 -22.09
N ASN A 101 -69.11 -33.50 -22.72
CA ASN A 101 -69.03 -34.96 -22.59
C ASN A 101 -68.28 -35.52 -23.79
N PHE A 102 -67.37 -36.45 -23.52
CA PHE A 102 -66.53 -37.10 -24.51
C PHE A 102 -66.61 -38.61 -24.31
N THR A 103 -66.52 -39.36 -25.41
CA THR A 103 -66.54 -40.82 -25.40
C THR A 103 -65.14 -41.43 -25.36
N SER A 104 -64.10 -40.68 -25.75
CA SER A 104 -62.71 -41.14 -25.80
C SER A 104 -61.70 -40.00 -25.64
N TYR A 105 -60.44 -40.35 -25.39
CA TYR A 105 -59.31 -39.40 -25.33
C TYR A 105 -59.12 -38.64 -26.66
N ASP A 106 -59.21 -39.34 -27.79
CA ASP A 106 -58.98 -38.77 -29.11
C ASP A 106 -60.03 -37.70 -29.46
N GLU A 107 -61.26 -37.86 -28.97
CA GLU A 107 -62.34 -36.89 -29.16
C GLU A 107 -62.06 -35.56 -28.43
N ILE A 108 -61.43 -35.62 -27.25
CA ILE A 108 -60.98 -34.42 -26.52
C ILE A 108 -59.90 -33.69 -27.31
N GLN A 109 -58.91 -34.44 -27.82
CA GLN A 109 -57.80 -33.84 -28.59
C GLN A 109 -58.31 -33.14 -29.84
N ASN A 110 -59.23 -33.78 -30.57
CA ASN A 110 -59.87 -33.18 -31.75
C ASN A 110 -60.74 -31.96 -31.40
N PHE A 111 -61.46 -32.01 -30.27
CA PHE A 111 -62.25 -30.87 -29.78
C PHE A 111 -61.36 -29.66 -29.42
N VAL A 112 -60.26 -29.88 -28.70
CA VAL A 112 -59.32 -28.81 -28.34
C VAL A 112 -58.66 -28.20 -29.57
N LEU A 113 -58.27 -29.02 -30.56
CA LEU A 113 -57.72 -28.54 -31.83
C LEU A 113 -58.75 -27.73 -32.63
N ALA A 114 -60.01 -28.19 -32.68
CA ALA A 114 -61.09 -27.49 -33.37
C ALA A 114 -61.44 -26.15 -32.69
N GLU A 115 -61.42 -26.09 -31.36
CA GLU A 115 -61.66 -24.84 -30.61
C GLU A 115 -60.49 -23.86 -30.69
N GLN A 116 -59.24 -24.32 -30.73
CA GLN A 116 -58.08 -23.45 -30.97
C GLN A 116 -58.12 -22.75 -32.33
N SER A 117 -58.78 -23.35 -33.33
CA SER A 117 -58.94 -22.75 -34.66
C SER A 117 -59.99 -21.64 -34.73
N LYS A 118 -60.80 -21.46 -33.67
CA LYS A 118 -61.80 -20.41 -33.57
C LYS A 118 -61.22 -19.24 -32.75
N ASP A 119 -61.22 -18.03 -33.31
CA ASP A 119 -60.67 -16.80 -32.69
C ASP A 119 -61.39 -16.31 -31.40
N THR A 120 -62.20 -17.17 -30.79
CA THR A 120 -62.95 -16.86 -29.57
C THR A 120 -62.28 -17.53 -28.38
N ASN A 121 -61.60 -16.75 -27.53
CA ASN A 121 -61.10 -17.12 -26.19
C ASN A 121 -62.20 -17.51 -25.19
N THR A 122 -63.29 -18.13 -25.65
CA THR A 122 -64.54 -18.30 -24.89
C THR A 122 -64.68 -19.70 -24.28
N ILE A 123 -63.90 -20.69 -24.71
CA ILE A 123 -63.94 -22.05 -24.16
C ILE A 123 -62.57 -22.39 -23.56
N ASN A 124 -62.51 -22.35 -22.22
CA ASN A 124 -61.31 -22.68 -21.45
C ASN A 124 -61.56 -23.98 -20.69
N MET A 125 -61.12 -25.11 -21.26
CA MET A 125 -61.19 -26.40 -20.59
C MET A 125 -59.99 -26.55 -19.65
N VAL A 126 -60.26 -26.51 -18.35
CA VAL A 126 -59.21 -26.50 -17.30
C VAL A 126 -58.63 -27.90 -17.11
N TYR A 127 -59.51 -28.90 -17.05
CA TYR A 127 -59.16 -30.32 -17.01
C TYR A 127 -60.33 -31.18 -17.52
N ALA A 128 -60.01 -32.42 -17.88
CA ALA A 128 -60.98 -33.46 -18.17
C ALA A 128 -60.71 -34.70 -17.32
N TYR A 129 -61.75 -35.40 -16.92
CA TYR A 129 -61.62 -36.61 -16.10
C TYR A 129 -62.54 -37.73 -16.60
N GLY A 130 -62.12 -38.96 -16.39
CA GLY A 130 -62.87 -40.17 -16.71
C GLY A 130 -62.58 -41.27 -15.71
N PHE A 131 -63.44 -42.28 -15.66
CA PHE A 131 -63.28 -43.46 -14.82
C PHE A 131 -63.01 -44.69 -15.69
N GLU A 132 -62.09 -45.56 -15.25
CA GLU A 132 -61.68 -46.79 -15.94
C GLU A 132 -62.30 -48.03 -15.28
N ASN A 133 -62.23 -49.16 -15.99
CA ASN A 133 -62.65 -50.47 -15.50
C ASN A 133 -61.87 -50.87 -14.24
N GLY A 134 -62.60 -51.32 -13.22
CA GLY A 134 -62.03 -51.63 -11.91
C GLY A 134 -62.39 -50.61 -10.82
N THR A 135 -63.09 -49.52 -11.17
CA THR A 135 -63.67 -48.62 -10.18
C THR A 135 -64.74 -49.36 -9.38
N GLN A 136 -64.47 -49.62 -8.10
CA GLN A 136 -65.37 -50.33 -7.17
C GLN A 136 -65.68 -49.43 -5.99
N ILE A 137 -66.96 -49.20 -5.74
CA ILE A 137 -67.44 -48.44 -4.58
C ILE A 137 -68.25 -49.41 -3.73
N HIS A 138 -67.70 -49.84 -2.61
CA HIS A 138 -68.37 -50.67 -1.61
C HIS A 138 -68.76 -49.79 -0.43
N ILE A 139 -70.06 -49.64 -0.21
CA ILE A 139 -70.58 -49.03 1.01
C ILE A 139 -70.79 -50.18 2.00
N ASN A 140 -69.96 -50.26 3.03
CA ASN A 140 -70.10 -51.27 4.08
C ASN A 140 -71.34 -50.95 4.92
N ASN A 141 -71.94 -51.98 5.52
CA ASN A 141 -73.20 -51.88 6.29
C ASN A 141 -73.12 -50.91 7.49
N ASP A 142 -71.90 -50.59 7.90
CA ASP A 142 -71.46 -49.69 8.97
C ASP A 142 -71.53 -48.21 8.57
N GLY A 143 -71.77 -47.92 7.29
CA GLY A 143 -71.71 -46.59 6.69
C GLY A 143 -70.31 -46.16 6.23
N SER A 144 -69.27 -47.00 6.42
CA SER A 144 -67.94 -46.73 5.87
C SER A 144 -67.90 -47.05 4.37
N VAL A 145 -67.34 -46.16 3.57
CA VAL A 145 -67.22 -46.36 2.12
C VAL A 145 -65.79 -46.77 1.75
N ASP A 146 -65.63 -48.00 1.24
CA ASP A 146 -64.40 -48.47 0.60
C ASP A 146 -64.53 -48.29 -0.91
N ALA A 147 -63.90 -47.23 -1.43
CA ALA A 147 -63.90 -46.92 -2.85
C ALA A 147 -62.49 -47.03 -3.43
N THR A 148 -62.31 -47.95 -4.39
CA THR A 148 -61.10 -48.01 -5.23
C THR A 148 -61.45 -47.40 -6.57
N ILE A 149 -60.87 -46.24 -6.87
CA ILE A 149 -61.22 -45.44 -8.05
C ILE A 149 -60.05 -45.44 -9.03
N HIS A 150 -60.25 -46.06 -10.18
CA HIS A 150 -59.33 -45.98 -11.30
C HIS A 150 -59.84 -44.90 -12.23
N GLY A 151 -59.11 -43.79 -12.35
CA GLY A 151 -59.55 -42.64 -13.13
C GLY A 151 -58.44 -42.04 -13.98
N ILE A 152 -58.80 -41.66 -15.21
CA ILE A 152 -57.97 -40.88 -16.11
C ILE A 152 -58.18 -39.40 -15.80
N TYR A 153 -57.08 -38.67 -15.68
CA TYR A 153 -57.10 -37.25 -15.42
C TYR A 153 -56.21 -36.51 -16.42
N LEU A 154 -56.80 -35.57 -17.16
CA LEU A 154 -56.14 -34.80 -18.22
C LEU A 154 -56.19 -33.32 -17.87
N TYR A 155 -55.09 -32.62 -18.02
CA TYR A 155 -55.00 -31.18 -17.74
C TYR A 155 -54.38 -30.45 -18.94
N ASN A 156 -54.73 -29.18 -19.09
CA ASN A 156 -54.24 -28.36 -20.19
C ASN A 156 -52.87 -27.74 -19.84
N TYR A 157 -51.83 -28.14 -20.58
CA TYR A 157 -50.45 -27.70 -20.35
C TYR A 157 -50.20 -26.21 -20.63
N SER A 158 -51.05 -25.58 -21.43
CA SER A 158 -50.90 -24.16 -21.80
C SER A 158 -51.06 -23.19 -20.62
N TYR A 159 -51.52 -23.67 -19.45
CA TYR A 159 -51.75 -22.87 -18.25
C TYR A 159 -50.62 -22.97 -17.19
N GLY A 160 -49.46 -23.56 -17.51
CA GLY A 160 -48.31 -23.63 -16.60
C GLY A 160 -48.36 -24.78 -15.58
N TYR A 161 -47.21 -25.09 -14.97
CA TYR A 161 -47.00 -26.29 -14.15
C TYR A 161 -47.83 -26.30 -12.85
N GLU A 162 -48.11 -25.13 -12.27
CA GLU A 162 -48.89 -24.96 -11.03
C GLU A 162 -50.33 -25.48 -11.16
N ASN A 163 -50.92 -25.34 -12.35
CA ASN A 163 -52.31 -25.72 -12.58
C ASN A 163 -52.50 -27.24 -12.64
N LYS A 164 -51.46 -28.04 -12.91
CA LYS A 164 -51.52 -29.51 -12.82
C LYS A 164 -51.79 -29.97 -11.39
N ALA A 165 -50.98 -29.49 -10.44
CA ALA A 165 -51.12 -29.82 -9.03
C ALA A 165 -52.48 -29.31 -8.51
N PHE A 166 -52.80 -28.04 -8.80
CA PHE A 166 -54.05 -27.40 -8.42
C PHE A 166 -55.28 -28.24 -8.81
N SER A 167 -55.32 -28.65 -10.06
CA SER A 167 -56.49 -29.28 -10.66
C SER A 167 -56.65 -30.73 -10.18
N SER A 168 -55.55 -31.47 -10.00
CA SER A 168 -55.56 -32.80 -9.36
C SER A 168 -55.98 -32.79 -7.89
N ILE A 169 -55.53 -31.79 -7.12
CA ILE A 169 -55.90 -31.60 -5.71
C ILE A 169 -57.39 -31.27 -5.60
N THR A 170 -57.88 -30.37 -6.45
CA THR A 170 -59.30 -29.98 -6.50
C THR A 170 -60.19 -31.18 -6.81
N PHE A 171 -59.82 -32.01 -7.79
CA PHE A 171 -60.58 -33.22 -8.14
C PHE A 171 -60.62 -34.23 -6.98
N ARG A 172 -59.48 -34.54 -6.36
CA ARG A 172 -59.43 -35.45 -5.19
C ARG A 172 -60.26 -34.93 -4.02
N ARG A 173 -60.19 -33.62 -3.75
CA ARG A 173 -61.01 -32.98 -2.70
C ARG A 173 -62.51 -33.20 -2.94
N MET A 174 -62.96 -33.11 -4.19
CA MET A 174 -64.37 -33.33 -4.52
C MET A 174 -64.81 -34.77 -4.31
N LEU A 175 -64.00 -35.74 -4.75
CA LEU A 175 -64.29 -37.15 -4.50
C LEU A 175 -64.40 -37.42 -3.00
N TRP A 176 -63.48 -36.89 -2.19
CA TRP A 176 -63.56 -37.01 -0.73
C TRP A 176 -64.83 -36.42 -0.13
N LYS A 177 -65.25 -35.21 -0.55
CA LYS A 177 -66.51 -34.60 -0.08
C LYS A 177 -67.74 -35.44 -0.47
N TYR A 178 -67.74 -36.03 -1.67
CA TYR A 178 -68.82 -36.91 -2.13
C TYR A 178 -68.90 -38.18 -1.27
N PHE A 179 -67.79 -38.89 -1.07
CA PHE A 179 -67.79 -40.16 -0.32
C PHE A 179 -68.05 -40.02 1.17
N MET A 180 -67.68 -38.90 1.78
CA MET A 180 -67.95 -38.63 3.20
C MET A 180 -69.39 -38.16 3.47
N ASN A 181 -70.21 -37.98 2.42
CA ASN A 181 -71.59 -37.50 2.49
C ASN A 181 -71.79 -36.20 3.31
N ASP A 182 -70.72 -35.41 3.47
CA ASP A 182 -70.72 -34.13 4.15
C ASP A 182 -70.53 -33.02 3.12
N LYS A 183 -71.67 -32.46 2.67
CA LYS A 183 -71.73 -31.43 1.62
C LYS A 183 -71.19 -30.07 2.09
N ASP A 184 -70.96 -29.90 3.40
CA ASP A 184 -70.47 -28.68 4.03
C ASP A 184 -69.04 -28.82 4.61
N ALA A 185 -68.44 -30.00 4.56
CA ALA A 185 -67.05 -30.19 4.97
C ALA A 185 -66.08 -29.35 4.12
N ASP A 186 -65.47 -28.33 4.72
CA ASP A 186 -64.40 -27.55 4.11
C ASP A 186 -63.05 -28.20 4.36
N ILE A 187 -62.69 -29.17 3.50
CA ILE A 187 -61.34 -29.73 3.45
C ILE A 187 -60.39 -28.64 2.93
N LEU A 188 -59.83 -27.88 3.87
CA LEU A 188 -58.81 -26.88 3.63
C LEU A 188 -57.47 -27.57 3.37
N ILE A 189 -57.09 -27.64 2.09
CA ILE A 189 -55.75 -28.06 1.70
C ILE A 189 -54.91 -26.80 1.59
N THR A 190 -54.18 -26.48 2.66
CA THR A 190 -53.11 -25.50 2.62
C THR A 190 -51.91 -26.13 1.94
N THR A 191 -51.72 -25.84 0.66
CA THR A 191 -50.39 -26.01 0.06
C THR A 191 -49.56 -24.82 0.50
N ALA A 192 -48.53 -25.06 1.33
CA ALA A 192 -47.37 -24.19 1.24
C ALA A 192 -46.88 -24.32 -0.20
N ASN A 193 -46.81 -23.23 -0.96
CA ASN A 193 -46.28 -23.26 -2.31
C ASN A 193 -44.91 -23.95 -2.26
N SER A 194 -44.83 -25.21 -2.69
CA SER A 194 -43.55 -25.87 -2.89
C SER A 194 -42.77 -25.18 -4.01
N ASN A 195 -43.45 -24.43 -4.89
CA ASN A 195 -42.82 -23.51 -5.83
C ASN A 195 -42.10 -22.35 -5.14
N ASN A 196 -42.55 -21.89 -3.97
CA ASN A 196 -41.77 -20.93 -3.19
C ASN A 196 -40.57 -21.60 -2.53
N PHE A 197 -40.64 -22.90 -2.24
CA PHE A 197 -39.48 -23.67 -1.76
C PHE A 197 -38.50 -23.96 -2.91
N VAL A 198 -38.98 -24.21 -4.13
CA VAL A 198 -38.15 -24.39 -5.33
C VAL A 198 -37.55 -23.05 -5.77
N ASP A 199 -38.31 -21.96 -5.88
CA ASP A 199 -37.81 -20.62 -6.21
C ASP A 199 -36.89 -20.08 -5.11
N SER A 200 -37.21 -20.28 -3.82
CA SER A 200 -36.27 -19.94 -2.76
C SER A 200 -35.06 -20.87 -2.74
N SER A 201 -35.18 -22.15 -3.11
CA SER A 201 -34.04 -23.06 -3.27
C SER A 201 -33.16 -22.67 -4.45
N GLU A 202 -33.73 -22.19 -5.56
CA GLU A 202 -32.97 -21.71 -6.71
C GLU A 202 -32.30 -20.38 -6.40
N ILE A 203 -33.04 -19.41 -5.85
CA ILE A 203 -32.47 -18.12 -5.41
C ILE A 203 -31.39 -18.35 -4.35
N THR A 204 -31.57 -19.29 -3.41
CA THR A 204 -30.52 -19.65 -2.44
C THR A 204 -29.34 -20.36 -3.09
N ARG A 205 -29.56 -21.31 -4.02
CA ARG A 205 -28.49 -21.98 -4.78
C ARG A 205 -27.64 -21.00 -5.57
N TYR A 206 -28.26 -20.00 -6.20
CA TYR A 206 -27.50 -18.97 -6.92
C TYR A 206 -26.86 -17.94 -5.97
N SER A 207 -27.45 -17.62 -4.82
CA SER A 207 -26.95 -16.54 -3.95
C SER A 207 -25.85 -16.94 -2.95
N ILE A 208 -25.77 -18.21 -2.56
CA ILE A 208 -24.76 -18.72 -1.61
C ILE A 208 -23.31 -18.63 -2.14
N PRO A 209 -23.00 -18.88 -3.43
CA PRO A 209 -21.65 -18.70 -3.98
C PRO A 209 -21.14 -17.25 -3.96
N TYR A 210 -22.05 -16.28 -4.08
CA TYR A 210 -21.68 -14.87 -4.16
C TYR A 210 -21.27 -14.31 -2.80
N THR A 211 -21.83 -14.81 -1.70
CA THR A 211 -21.61 -14.22 -0.38
C THR A 211 -20.21 -14.32 0.21
N PRO A 212 -19.59 -15.51 0.31
CA PRO A 212 -18.22 -15.61 0.81
C PRO A 212 -17.25 -14.89 -0.14
N THR A 213 -17.55 -14.89 -1.44
CA THR A 213 -16.72 -14.28 -2.47
C THR A 213 -16.72 -12.75 -2.36
N ILE A 214 -17.88 -12.10 -2.41
CA ILE A 214 -17.98 -10.64 -2.34
C ILE A 214 -17.50 -10.15 -0.99
N SER A 215 -17.86 -10.84 0.11
CA SER A 215 -17.37 -10.49 1.44
C SER A 215 -15.84 -10.47 1.48
N LEU A 216 -15.19 -11.50 0.91
CA LEU A 216 -13.73 -11.61 0.90
C LEU A 216 -13.09 -10.51 0.05
N ILE A 217 -13.70 -10.10 -1.07
CA ILE A 217 -13.21 -8.96 -1.87
C ILE A 217 -13.14 -7.69 -1.02
N PHE A 218 -14.21 -7.35 -0.30
CA PHE A 218 -14.22 -6.17 0.56
C PHE A 218 -13.23 -6.31 1.73
N PHE A 219 -13.16 -7.50 2.34
CA PHE A 219 -12.24 -7.73 3.44
C PHE A 219 -10.77 -7.68 2.99
N SER A 220 -10.45 -8.11 1.77
CA SER A 220 -9.09 -8.13 1.25
C SER A 220 -8.42 -6.76 1.14
N ILE A 221 -9.20 -5.67 1.14
CA ILE A 221 -8.70 -4.29 1.24
C ILE A 221 -7.83 -4.11 2.51
N TYR A 222 -8.17 -4.81 3.58
CA TYR A 222 -7.40 -4.81 4.82
C TYR A 222 -5.93 -5.19 4.59
N PHE A 223 -5.68 -6.25 3.82
CA PHE A 223 -4.35 -6.79 3.58
C PHE A 223 -3.51 -5.83 2.72
N VAL A 224 -4.10 -5.30 1.64
CA VAL A 224 -3.36 -4.45 0.69
C VAL A 224 -3.04 -3.07 1.28
N ALA A 225 -3.95 -2.48 2.07
CA ALA A 225 -3.86 -1.07 2.45
C ALA A 225 -2.60 -0.73 3.25
N GLN A 226 -2.20 -1.58 4.19
CA GLN A 226 -1.04 -1.32 5.03
C GLN A 226 0.28 -1.51 4.28
N ILE A 227 0.36 -2.52 3.41
CA ILE A 227 1.59 -2.83 2.67
C ILE A 227 1.80 -1.84 1.54
N LEU A 228 0.71 -1.43 0.88
CA LEU A 228 0.75 -0.34 -0.08
C LEU A 228 1.27 0.96 0.55
N GLU A 229 0.85 1.26 1.78
CA GLU A 229 1.39 2.39 2.54
C GLU A 229 2.89 2.22 2.83
N ASP A 230 3.31 1.05 3.30
CA ASP A 230 4.72 0.76 3.58
C ASP A 230 5.63 0.84 2.34
N ILE A 231 5.12 0.49 1.15
CA ILE A 231 5.85 0.51 -0.13
C ILE A 231 5.85 1.90 -0.77
N SER A 232 4.72 2.63 -0.70
CA SER A 232 4.61 3.98 -1.28
C SER A 232 5.34 5.05 -0.47
N THR A 233 5.50 4.83 0.84
CA THR A 233 6.22 5.72 1.75
C THR A 233 7.63 5.18 2.05
N PRO A 234 8.58 6.01 2.53
CA PRO A 234 9.93 5.56 2.85
C PRO A 234 10.02 4.64 4.09
N LYS A 235 8.89 4.24 4.70
CA LYS A 235 8.83 3.39 5.90
C LYS A 235 9.56 2.06 5.70
N ARG A 236 9.24 1.33 4.61
CA ARG A 236 9.88 0.03 4.31
C ARG A 236 11.36 0.21 4.03
N SER A 237 11.73 1.18 3.20
CA SER A 237 13.13 1.47 2.87
C SER A 237 13.95 1.79 4.11
N TYR A 238 13.40 2.57 5.04
CA TYR A 238 14.05 2.88 6.31
C TYR A 238 14.20 1.65 7.22
N MET A 239 13.17 0.81 7.34
CA MET A 239 13.28 -0.44 8.12
C MET A 239 14.38 -1.36 7.55
N LEU A 240 14.47 -1.48 6.22
CA LEU A 240 15.50 -2.27 5.54
C LEU A 240 16.90 -1.66 5.73
N ALA A 241 17.01 -0.32 5.74
CA ALA A 241 18.25 0.40 6.03
C ALA A 241 18.72 0.16 7.48
N CYS A 242 17.80 0.06 8.44
CA CYS A 242 18.10 -0.31 9.83
C CYS A 242 18.41 -1.80 10.04
N GLY A 243 18.52 -2.60 8.97
CA GLY A 243 18.90 -4.00 9.05
C GLY A 243 17.77 -5.01 9.18
N LEU A 244 16.51 -4.61 8.94
CA LEU A 244 15.42 -5.58 8.79
C LEU A 244 15.69 -6.48 7.57
N ASN A 245 15.63 -7.80 7.78
CA ASN A 245 15.66 -8.74 6.67
C ASN A 245 14.32 -8.70 5.92
N LEU A 246 14.38 -8.67 4.59
CA LEU A 246 13.22 -8.68 3.73
C LEU A 246 12.33 -9.91 3.98
N PHE A 247 12.94 -11.07 4.24
CA PHE A 247 12.19 -12.29 4.55
C PHE A 247 11.41 -12.18 5.88
N ALA A 248 12.02 -11.58 6.91
CA ALA A 248 11.38 -11.34 8.19
C ALA A 248 10.21 -10.35 8.08
N TYR A 249 10.34 -9.33 7.21
CA TYR A 249 9.27 -8.39 6.91
C TYR A 249 8.03 -9.11 6.32
N TRP A 250 8.22 -9.90 5.26
CA TRP A 250 7.12 -10.58 4.59
C TRP A 250 6.43 -11.61 5.49
N ILE A 251 7.22 -12.44 6.20
CA ILE A 251 6.65 -13.44 7.11
C ILE A 251 5.94 -12.79 8.31
N GLY A 252 6.52 -11.74 8.90
CA GLY A 252 5.91 -11.06 10.03
C GLY A 252 4.54 -10.46 9.67
N ASN A 253 4.41 -9.86 8.48
CA ASN A 253 3.12 -9.38 7.99
C ASN A 253 2.16 -10.54 7.67
N PHE A 254 2.63 -11.58 6.99
CA PHE A 254 1.82 -12.74 6.62
C PHE A 254 1.23 -13.44 7.85
N ILE A 255 2.02 -13.71 8.89
CA ILE A 255 1.53 -14.35 10.12
C ILE A 255 0.40 -13.53 10.75
N PHE A 256 0.58 -12.21 10.83
CA PHE A 256 -0.42 -11.32 11.40
C PHE A 256 -1.72 -11.30 10.58
N ASP A 257 -1.58 -11.16 9.27
CA ASP A 257 -2.71 -11.10 8.33
C ASP A 257 -3.45 -12.44 8.28
N PHE A 258 -2.72 -13.56 8.36
CA PHE A 258 -3.29 -14.89 8.40
C PHE A 258 -4.10 -15.14 9.68
N ILE A 259 -3.63 -14.68 10.85
CA ILE A 259 -4.42 -14.78 12.10
C ILE A 259 -5.73 -13.99 11.98
N ILE A 260 -5.68 -12.78 11.42
CA ILE A 260 -6.88 -11.96 11.22
C ILE A 260 -7.83 -12.59 10.20
N TYR A 261 -7.29 -13.16 9.14
CA TYR A 261 -8.06 -13.93 8.17
C TYR A 261 -8.76 -15.13 8.82
N LEU A 262 -8.08 -15.90 9.67
CA LEU A 262 -8.68 -17.05 10.35
C LEU A 262 -9.89 -16.63 11.22
N ILE A 263 -9.78 -15.51 11.93
CA ILE A 263 -10.90 -14.96 12.70
C ILE A 263 -12.07 -14.60 11.77
N TYR A 264 -11.77 -13.96 10.64
CA TYR A 264 -12.77 -13.60 9.64
C TYR A 264 -13.43 -14.83 8.98
N ALA A 265 -12.66 -15.86 8.63
CA ALA A 265 -13.14 -17.11 8.06
C ALA A 265 -14.10 -17.82 9.03
N LEU A 266 -13.78 -17.85 10.32
CA LEU A 266 -14.67 -18.38 11.36
C LEU A 266 -15.97 -17.56 11.49
N LEU A 267 -15.86 -16.23 11.41
CA LEU A 267 -17.02 -15.35 11.46
C LEU A 267 -17.97 -15.59 10.29
N ILE A 268 -17.48 -15.94 9.10
CA ILE A 268 -18.33 -16.33 7.96
C ILE A 268 -18.89 -17.74 8.13
N PHE A 269 -18.06 -18.70 8.54
CA PHE A 269 -18.44 -20.11 8.59
C PHE A 269 -19.57 -20.39 9.60
N ILE A 270 -19.46 -19.85 10.82
CA ILE A 270 -20.38 -20.19 11.92
C ILE A 270 -21.84 -19.82 11.59
N PRO A 271 -22.17 -18.61 11.10
CA PRO A 271 -23.56 -18.25 10.80
C PRO A 271 -24.14 -18.99 9.60
N HIS A 272 -23.31 -19.30 8.59
CA HIS A 272 -23.73 -20.11 7.44
C HIS A 272 -24.01 -21.56 7.84
N ALA A 273 -23.20 -22.14 8.72
CA ALA A 273 -23.46 -23.46 9.30
C ALA A 273 -24.72 -23.47 10.18
N ALA A 274 -24.92 -22.43 11.01
CA ALA A 274 -26.11 -22.30 11.86
C ALA A 274 -27.42 -22.19 11.07
N CYS A 275 -27.39 -21.57 9.88
CA CYS A 275 -28.55 -21.48 9.00
C CYS A 275 -28.87 -22.78 8.25
N SER A 276 -28.13 -23.87 8.50
CA SER A 276 -28.31 -25.18 7.88
C SER A 276 -28.22 -25.20 6.35
N TYR A 277 -27.38 -24.35 5.76
CA TYR A 277 -27.13 -24.40 4.32
C TYR A 277 -26.38 -25.68 3.93
N GLU A 278 -26.81 -26.31 2.83
CA GLU A 278 -26.32 -27.62 2.37
C GLU A 278 -24.77 -27.69 2.25
N PRO A 279 -24.05 -26.69 1.70
CA PRO A 279 -22.58 -26.74 1.59
C PRO A 279 -21.86 -26.68 2.95
N PHE A 280 -22.46 -26.06 3.95
CA PHE A 280 -21.86 -25.79 5.27
C PHE A 280 -22.29 -26.80 6.34
N THR A 281 -23.18 -27.75 5.99
CA THR A 281 -23.67 -28.80 6.89
C THR A 281 -23.36 -30.20 6.40
N SER A 282 -23.58 -30.46 5.11
CA SER A 282 -23.39 -31.79 4.51
C SER A 282 -21.98 -32.00 3.94
N LYS A 283 -21.26 -30.91 3.58
CA LYS A 283 -19.97 -30.93 2.86
C LYS A 283 -18.88 -30.12 3.59
N ASN A 284 -18.84 -30.24 4.91
CA ASN A 284 -18.04 -29.38 5.80
C ASN A 284 -16.54 -29.41 5.50
N ASP A 285 -15.99 -30.59 5.19
CA ASP A 285 -14.54 -30.77 4.99
C ASP A 285 -14.02 -29.94 3.82
N LEU A 286 -14.76 -29.92 2.71
CA LEU A 286 -14.39 -29.17 1.51
C LEU A 286 -14.52 -27.66 1.74
N MET A 287 -15.55 -27.22 2.46
CA MET A 287 -15.75 -25.81 2.79
C MET A 287 -14.70 -25.29 3.79
N ILE A 288 -14.34 -26.09 4.80
CA ILE A 288 -13.30 -25.77 5.77
C ILE A 288 -11.93 -25.69 5.09
N TYR A 289 -11.61 -26.64 4.20
CA TYR A 289 -10.41 -26.61 3.39
C TYR A 289 -10.30 -25.30 2.61
N MET A 290 -11.39 -24.93 1.93
CA MET A 290 -11.44 -23.70 1.13
C MET A 290 -11.23 -22.45 1.97
N LEU A 291 -11.91 -22.33 3.09
CA LEU A 291 -11.77 -21.21 4.02
C LEU A 291 -10.40 -21.17 4.72
N PHE A 292 -9.59 -22.23 4.67
CA PHE A 292 -8.23 -22.20 5.20
C PHE A 292 -7.21 -21.78 4.12
N PHE A 293 -7.34 -22.32 2.91
CA PHE A 293 -6.37 -22.08 1.82
C PHE A 293 -6.68 -20.87 0.93
N ALA A 294 -7.92 -20.36 0.94
CA ALA A 294 -8.29 -19.12 0.25
C ALA A 294 -7.61 -17.88 0.84
N GLY A 295 -7.34 -17.89 2.15
CA GLY A 295 -6.71 -16.78 2.86
C GLY A 295 -5.29 -16.51 2.41
N PRO A 296 -4.36 -17.46 2.53
CA PRO A 296 -2.99 -17.28 2.09
C PRO A 296 -2.89 -16.79 0.65
N SER A 297 -3.73 -17.36 -0.24
CA SER A 297 -3.77 -16.98 -1.66
C SER A 297 -4.25 -15.53 -1.84
N THR A 298 -5.32 -15.10 -1.14
CA THR A 298 -5.77 -13.69 -1.15
C THR A 298 -4.76 -12.71 -0.53
N ILE A 299 -4.05 -13.14 0.51
CA ILE A 299 -3.01 -12.34 1.15
C ILE A 299 -1.84 -12.15 0.17
N PHE A 300 -1.34 -13.21 -0.44
CA PHE A 300 -0.19 -13.09 -1.35
C PHE A 300 -0.50 -12.34 -2.65
N ILE A 301 -1.69 -12.50 -3.24
CA ILE A 301 -2.07 -11.69 -4.40
C ILE A 301 -2.15 -10.20 -4.04
N SER A 302 -2.61 -9.87 -2.82
CA SER A 302 -2.61 -8.48 -2.32
C SER A 302 -1.18 -7.93 -2.20
N TYR A 303 -0.23 -8.76 -1.75
CA TYR A 303 1.17 -8.37 -1.60
C TYR A 303 1.81 -8.15 -2.97
N LEU A 304 1.55 -9.06 -3.92
CA LEU A 304 2.03 -8.95 -5.30
C LEU A 304 1.49 -7.68 -5.97
N PHE A 305 0.19 -7.40 -5.82
CA PHE A 305 -0.43 -6.20 -6.34
C PHE A 305 0.21 -4.91 -5.79
N SER A 306 0.49 -4.90 -4.48
CA SER A 306 1.13 -3.75 -3.82
C SER A 306 2.55 -3.46 -4.31
N LEU A 307 3.25 -4.43 -4.91
CA LEU A 307 4.59 -4.25 -5.48
C LEU A 307 4.57 -3.68 -6.90
N VAL A 308 3.51 -3.97 -7.66
CA VAL A 308 3.35 -3.51 -9.05
C VAL A 308 2.90 -2.05 -9.08
N ILE A 309 2.07 -1.63 -8.13
CA ILE A 309 1.44 -0.30 -8.12
C ILE A 309 2.19 0.69 -7.23
N LYS A 310 2.49 1.88 -7.80
CA LYS A 310 3.04 3.03 -7.10
C LYS A 310 1.99 4.10 -6.89
N LEU A 311 0.94 3.78 -6.13
CA LEU A 311 -0.15 4.71 -5.79
C LEU A 311 -0.24 4.89 -4.28
N ASN A 312 -0.84 6.01 -3.86
CA ASN A 312 -1.14 6.27 -2.46
C ASN A 312 -2.13 5.24 -1.90
N LYS A 313 -2.09 5.02 -0.58
CA LYS A 313 -2.91 4.03 0.16
C LYS A 313 -4.37 3.96 -0.29
N SER A 314 -5.07 5.10 -0.32
CA SER A 314 -6.50 5.15 -0.64
C SER A 314 -6.78 4.74 -2.10
N VAL A 315 -6.10 5.40 -3.05
CA VAL A 315 -6.30 5.15 -4.48
C VAL A 315 -5.93 3.72 -4.85
N GLY A 316 -4.77 3.22 -4.40
CA GLY A 316 -4.36 1.86 -4.72
C GLY A 316 -5.25 0.79 -4.08
N SER A 317 -5.83 1.04 -2.89
CA SER A 317 -6.82 0.12 -2.30
C SER A 317 -8.10 0.04 -3.12
N THR A 318 -8.57 1.17 -3.67
CA THR A 318 -9.74 1.20 -4.56
C THR A 318 -9.45 0.51 -5.89
N VAL A 319 -8.29 0.73 -6.49
CA VAL A 319 -7.88 0.03 -7.72
C VAL A 319 -7.75 -1.49 -7.47
N TYR A 320 -7.27 -1.90 -6.29
CA TYR A 320 -7.22 -3.31 -5.90
C TYR A 320 -8.60 -3.96 -5.82
N LEU A 321 -9.58 -3.24 -5.27
CA LEU A 321 -10.97 -3.72 -5.25
C LEU A 321 -11.47 -3.97 -6.68
N PHE A 322 -11.25 -3.03 -7.61
CA PHE A 322 -11.63 -3.22 -9.01
C PHE A 322 -10.87 -4.37 -9.68
N PHE A 323 -9.58 -4.53 -9.37
CA PHE A 323 -8.76 -5.64 -9.87
C PHE A 323 -9.32 -7.01 -9.48
N LEU A 324 -9.89 -7.16 -8.27
CA LEU A 324 -10.56 -8.40 -7.86
C LEU A 324 -12.02 -8.50 -8.35
N MET A 325 -12.73 -7.38 -8.38
CA MET A 325 -14.15 -7.34 -8.78
C MET A 325 -14.36 -7.63 -10.27
N ILE A 326 -13.50 -7.11 -11.16
CA ILE A 326 -13.68 -7.25 -12.61
C ILE A 326 -13.62 -8.72 -13.05
N PRO A 327 -12.59 -9.51 -12.70
CA PRO A 327 -12.55 -10.94 -13.03
C PRO A 327 -13.72 -11.72 -12.44
N PHE A 328 -14.13 -11.39 -11.21
CA PHE A 328 -15.31 -11.98 -10.60
C PHE A 328 -16.59 -11.68 -11.40
N LEU A 329 -16.81 -10.42 -11.80
CA LEU A 329 -17.97 -10.02 -12.59
C LEU A 329 -17.96 -10.66 -13.97
N ILE A 330 -16.79 -10.76 -14.61
CA ILE A 330 -16.64 -11.48 -15.89
C ILE A 330 -17.01 -12.96 -15.71
N THR A 331 -16.52 -13.61 -14.66
CA THR A 331 -16.84 -15.02 -14.38
C THR A 331 -18.34 -15.21 -14.15
N LEU A 332 -18.97 -14.29 -13.40
CA LEU A 332 -20.41 -14.28 -13.15
C LEU A 332 -21.22 -14.08 -14.44
N LEU A 333 -20.83 -13.11 -15.28
CA LEU A 333 -21.48 -12.88 -16.58
C LEU A 333 -21.34 -14.09 -17.51
N LEU A 334 -20.15 -14.68 -17.56
CA LEU A 334 -19.90 -15.89 -18.35
C LEU A 334 -20.81 -17.03 -17.88
N ASP A 335 -20.92 -17.26 -16.57
CA ASP A 335 -21.81 -18.29 -16.02
C ASP A 335 -23.30 -18.06 -16.32
N MET A 336 -23.74 -16.80 -16.38
CA MET A 336 -25.12 -16.47 -16.75
C MET A 336 -25.40 -16.63 -18.24
N MET A 337 -24.41 -16.32 -19.09
CA MET A 337 -24.57 -16.35 -20.55
C MET A 337 -24.33 -17.75 -21.15
N LEU A 338 -23.40 -18.51 -20.58
CA LEU A 338 -22.99 -19.80 -21.09
C LEU A 338 -23.76 -20.90 -20.36
N SER A 339 -24.70 -21.53 -21.08
CA SER A 339 -25.20 -22.86 -20.70
C SER A 339 -24.00 -23.83 -20.49
N ALA A 340 -24.22 -24.93 -19.75
CA ALA A 340 -23.23 -25.95 -19.35
C ALA A 340 -22.30 -26.53 -20.46
N SER A 341 -22.48 -26.12 -21.72
CA SER A 341 -21.74 -26.54 -22.91
C SER A 341 -20.29 -26.02 -23.02
N LEU A 342 -19.85 -25.07 -22.19
CA LEU A 342 -18.50 -24.49 -22.25
C LEU A 342 -17.64 -24.68 -20.98
N GLU A 343 -18.05 -25.57 -20.06
CA GLU A 343 -17.22 -26.03 -18.94
C GLU A 343 -16.03 -26.87 -19.46
N SER A 344 -15.02 -26.20 -20.01
CA SER A 344 -13.76 -26.79 -20.41
C SER A 344 -12.80 -26.88 -19.21
N GLU A 345 -11.89 -27.85 -19.23
CA GLU A 345 -10.83 -27.94 -18.22
C GLU A 345 -9.99 -26.64 -18.16
N ALA A 346 -9.74 -26.02 -19.32
CA ALA A 346 -9.02 -24.75 -19.42
C ALA A 346 -9.75 -23.60 -18.69
N TYR A 347 -11.07 -23.51 -18.81
CA TYR A 347 -11.88 -22.52 -18.08
C TYR A 347 -11.79 -22.71 -16.56
N ALA A 348 -11.76 -23.96 -16.07
CA ALA A 348 -11.58 -24.25 -14.65
C ALA A 348 -10.19 -23.82 -14.14
N TRP A 349 -9.13 -24.07 -14.91
CA TRP A 349 -7.77 -23.63 -14.56
C TRP A 349 -7.59 -22.11 -14.57
N ILE A 350 -8.18 -21.39 -15.53
CA ILE A 350 -8.13 -19.93 -15.58
C ILE A 350 -8.81 -19.31 -14.36
N ASN A 351 -10.02 -19.79 -14.01
CA ASN A 351 -10.72 -19.35 -12.82
C ASN A 351 -10.08 -19.84 -11.51
N GLY A 352 -9.20 -20.84 -11.59
CA GLY A 352 -8.38 -21.31 -10.48
C GLY A 352 -7.29 -20.32 -10.06
N LEU A 353 -6.82 -19.45 -10.96
CA LEU A 353 -5.68 -18.57 -10.71
C LEU A 353 -5.99 -17.48 -9.68
N LEU A 354 -7.17 -16.85 -9.76
CA LEU A 354 -7.55 -15.80 -8.82
C LEU A 354 -8.31 -16.36 -7.63
N PRO A 355 -7.95 -15.97 -6.39
CA PRO A 355 -8.60 -16.51 -5.20
C PRO A 355 -10.11 -16.33 -5.14
N VAL A 356 -10.57 -15.19 -5.63
CA VAL A 356 -11.97 -14.79 -5.63
C VAL A 356 -12.80 -15.63 -6.61
N THR A 357 -12.25 -15.93 -7.79
CA THR A 357 -12.97 -16.67 -8.83
C THR A 357 -13.09 -18.15 -8.50
N PHE A 358 -12.07 -18.77 -7.88
CA PHE A 358 -12.17 -20.19 -7.51
C PHE A 358 -13.11 -20.42 -6.33
N ILE A 359 -13.18 -19.50 -5.35
CA ILE A 359 -14.14 -19.62 -4.23
C ILE A 359 -15.58 -19.60 -4.75
N TYR A 360 -15.87 -18.65 -5.63
CA TYR A 360 -17.16 -18.56 -6.29
C TYR A 360 -17.49 -19.83 -7.07
N ARG A 361 -16.60 -20.24 -7.99
CA ARG A 361 -16.84 -21.40 -8.86
C ARG A 361 -16.92 -22.72 -8.09
N LEU A 362 -16.10 -22.93 -7.08
CA LEU A 362 -16.18 -24.15 -6.29
C LEU A 362 -17.47 -24.18 -5.46
N THR A 363 -17.91 -23.06 -4.89
CA THR A 363 -19.19 -23.00 -4.16
C THR A 363 -20.38 -23.23 -5.10
N SER A 364 -20.36 -22.69 -6.32
CA SER A 364 -21.42 -22.92 -7.31
C SER A 364 -21.45 -24.38 -7.81
N VAL A 365 -20.28 -24.98 -8.09
CA VAL A 365 -20.18 -26.38 -8.49
C VAL A 365 -20.62 -27.33 -7.36
N ILE A 366 -20.29 -27.03 -6.10
CA ILE A 366 -20.74 -27.82 -4.95
C ILE A 366 -22.27 -27.84 -4.81
N LEU A 367 -22.93 -26.72 -5.11
CA LEU A 367 -24.40 -26.61 -5.02
C LEU A 367 -25.11 -27.25 -6.20
N ASN A 368 -24.51 -27.20 -7.39
CA ASN A 368 -25.13 -27.71 -8.62
C ASN A 368 -24.86 -29.21 -8.85
N TYR A 369 -23.85 -29.79 -8.20
CA TYR A 369 -23.44 -31.17 -8.41
C TYR A 369 -23.35 -31.97 -7.09
N GLU A 370 -23.77 -33.25 -7.13
CA GLU A 370 -23.84 -34.16 -5.98
C GLU A 370 -22.47 -34.74 -5.54
N TYR A 371 -21.49 -33.88 -5.28
CA TYR A 371 -20.21 -34.33 -4.69
C TYR A 371 -20.33 -34.47 -3.17
N LYS A 372 -19.95 -35.62 -2.62
CA LYS A 372 -20.14 -35.93 -1.19
C LYS A 372 -18.94 -35.56 -0.32
N ASN A 373 -17.70 -35.81 -0.79
CA ASN A 373 -16.50 -35.61 0.04
C ASN A 373 -15.34 -34.91 -0.69
N PHE A 374 -14.36 -34.42 0.07
CA PHE A 374 -13.10 -33.85 -0.46
C PHE A 374 -12.37 -34.82 -1.40
N GLY A 375 -12.35 -36.11 -1.07
CA GLY A 375 -11.74 -37.14 -1.91
C GLY A 375 -12.38 -37.28 -3.31
N ASP A 376 -13.67 -36.98 -3.43
CA ASP A 376 -14.36 -36.97 -4.71
C ASP A 376 -13.98 -35.70 -5.51
N ALA A 377 -13.90 -34.56 -4.84
CA ALA A 377 -13.45 -33.30 -5.46
C ALA A 377 -12.02 -33.42 -6.04
N TRP A 378 -11.12 -34.14 -5.36
CA TRP A 378 -9.75 -34.39 -5.82
C TRP A 378 -9.66 -35.28 -7.07
N LYS A 379 -10.61 -36.22 -7.25
CA LYS A 379 -10.63 -37.13 -8.40
C LYS A 379 -11.29 -36.51 -9.64
N ASN A 380 -12.20 -35.55 -9.43
CA ASN A 380 -12.96 -34.94 -10.51
C ASN A 380 -12.14 -33.90 -11.26
N LYS A 381 -11.93 -34.10 -12.57
CA LYS A 381 -11.13 -33.20 -13.41
C LYS A 381 -11.63 -31.76 -13.45
N MET A 382 -12.95 -31.54 -13.30
CA MET A 382 -13.54 -30.19 -13.27
C MET A 382 -13.33 -29.46 -11.93
N LEU A 383 -13.26 -30.19 -10.81
CA LEU A 383 -13.07 -29.62 -9.47
C LEU A 383 -11.61 -29.53 -9.05
N LEU A 384 -10.77 -30.40 -9.62
CA LEU A 384 -9.34 -30.47 -9.32
C LEU A 384 -8.63 -29.11 -9.39
N PRO A 385 -8.83 -28.26 -10.41
CA PRO A 385 -8.17 -26.96 -10.48
C PRO A 385 -8.46 -26.07 -9.27
N TYR A 386 -9.70 -26.07 -8.77
CA TYR A 386 -10.12 -25.22 -7.66
C TYR A 386 -9.62 -25.70 -6.30
N VAL A 387 -9.34 -27.00 -6.15
CA VAL A 387 -8.77 -27.58 -4.93
C VAL A 387 -7.24 -27.52 -4.94
N LEU A 388 -6.63 -27.71 -6.11
CA LEU A 388 -5.18 -27.80 -6.28
C LEU A 388 -4.52 -26.43 -6.41
N MET A 389 -5.11 -25.47 -7.12
CA MET A 389 -4.54 -24.12 -7.27
C MET A 389 -4.27 -23.40 -5.95
N PRO A 390 -5.15 -23.43 -4.92
CA PRO A 390 -4.86 -22.79 -3.63
C PRO A 390 -3.59 -23.33 -2.94
N LEU A 391 -3.24 -24.60 -3.18
CA LEU A 391 -1.99 -25.18 -2.68
C LEU A 391 -0.79 -24.75 -3.52
N ILE A 392 -0.97 -24.65 -4.83
CA ILE A 392 0.05 -24.15 -5.75
C ILE A 392 0.35 -22.68 -5.42
N ASP A 393 -0.67 -21.85 -5.20
CA ASP A 393 -0.60 -20.43 -4.86
C ASP A 393 0.23 -20.15 -3.60
N LEU A 394 0.19 -21.07 -2.62
CA LEU A 394 1.00 -20.99 -1.40
C LEU A 394 2.51 -20.97 -1.69
N ILE A 395 2.94 -21.56 -2.80
CA ILE A 395 4.33 -21.61 -3.25
C ILE A 395 4.57 -20.60 -4.38
N LEU A 396 3.66 -20.54 -5.33
CA LEU A 396 3.75 -19.75 -6.55
C LEU A 396 3.81 -18.26 -6.26
N TYR A 397 2.88 -17.71 -5.46
CA TYR A 397 2.88 -16.27 -5.22
C TYR A 397 4.08 -15.78 -4.41
N PRO A 398 4.51 -16.44 -3.31
CA PRO A 398 5.75 -16.07 -2.64
C PRO A 398 6.97 -16.16 -3.54
N LEU A 399 7.03 -17.16 -4.43
CA LEU A 399 8.10 -17.28 -5.42
C LEU A 399 8.07 -16.10 -6.40
N ILE A 400 6.89 -15.71 -6.91
CA ILE A 400 6.75 -14.55 -7.80
C ILE A 400 7.15 -13.26 -7.08
N ILE A 401 6.73 -13.06 -5.82
CA ILE A 401 7.14 -11.91 -4.99
C ILE A 401 8.66 -11.86 -4.86
N TYR A 402 9.29 -12.99 -4.54
CA TYR A 402 10.74 -13.11 -4.43
C TYR A 402 11.45 -12.80 -5.76
N LEU A 403 10.98 -13.38 -6.86
CA LEU A 403 11.50 -13.12 -8.21
C LEU A 403 11.32 -11.65 -8.61
N PHE A 404 10.18 -11.04 -8.30
CA PHE A 404 9.89 -9.65 -8.62
C PHE A 404 10.84 -8.70 -7.89
N GLU A 405 11.12 -8.94 -6.60
CA GLU A 405 12.09 -8.16 -5.82
C GLU A 405 13.50 -8.23 -6.42
N ILE A 406 13.93 -9.43 -6.83
CA ILE A 406 15.23 -9.64 -7.48
C ILE A 406 15.27 -8.97 -8.85
N LEU A 407 14.26 -9.20 -9.69
CA LEU A 407 14.18 -8.65 -11.04
C LEU A 407 14.15 -7.12 -11.00
N LYS A 408 13.37 -6.52 -10.10
CA LYS A 408 13.28 -5.06 -9.93
C LYS A 408 14.65 -4.46 -9.63
N GLU A 409 15.41 -5.08 -8.73
CA GLU A 409 16.75 -4.64 -8.38
C GLU A 409 17.73 -4.79 -9.55
N ILE A 410 17.76 -5.95 -10.22
CA ILE A 410 18.62 -6.19 -11.38
C ILE A 410 18.32 -5.20 -12.50
N LEU A 411 17.03 -5.00 -12.82
CA LEU A 411 16.61 -4.07 -13.87
C LEU A 411 16.97 -2.63 -13.53
N THR A 412 16.78 -2.23 -12.28
CA THR A 412 17.14 -0.87 -11.83
C THR A 412 18.65 -0.66 -11.90
N GLN A 413 19.45 -1.63 -11.46
CA GLN A 413 20.92 -1.55 -11.56
C GLN A 413 21.40 -1.50 -13.01
N ARG A 414 20.89 -2.38 -13.89
CA ARG A 414 21.22 -2.37 -15.32
C ARG A 414 20.84 -1.06 -15.98
N TYR A 415 19.60 -0.62 -15.80
CA TYR A 415 19.12 0.65 -16.36
C TYR A 415 19.97 1.84 -15.90
N THR A 416 20.32 1.91 -14.61
CA THR A 416 21.16 2.99 -14.06
C THR A 416 22.58 2.97 -14.66
N LYS A 417 23.13 1.77 -14.90
CA LYS A 417 24.46 1.60 -15.49
C LYS A 417 24.47 1.92 -16.99
N ASP A 418 23.47 1.44 -17.74
CA ASP A 418 23.35 1.70 -19.17
C ASP A 418 23.17 3.20 -19.45
N GLN A 419 22.35 3.88 -18.64
CA GLN A 419 22.23 5.34 -18.70
C GLN A 419 23.55 6.06 -18.43
N TYR A 420 24.34 5.58 -17.47
CA TYR A 420 25.64 6.18 -17.19
C TYR A 420 26.61 6.01 -18.35
N VAL A 421 26.69 4.81 -18.94
CA VAL A 421 27.57 4.50 -20.07
C VAL A 421 27.31 5.45 -21.25
N ASN A 422 26.06 5.78 -21.52
CA ASN A 422 25.68 6.71 -22.59
C ASN A 422 26.09 8.18 -22.32
N HIS A 423 26.45 8.53 -21.08
CA HIS A 423 26.75 9.90 -20.65
C HIS A 423 28.15 10.08 -20.05
N VAL A 424 29.03 9.07 -20.16
CA VAL A 424 30.37 9.09 -19.53
C VAL A 424 31.21 10.29 -19.96
N ASP A 425 31.20 10.63 -21.24
CA ASP A 425 32.04 11.73 -21.76
C ASP A 425 31.61 13.07 -21.18
N LYS A 426 30.30 13.29 -21.04
CA LYS A 426 29.75 14.49 -20.39
C LYS A 426 30.06 14.55 -18.88
N PHE A 427 30.11 13.41 -18.19
CA PHE A 427 30.57 13.35 -16.79
C PHE A 427 32.04 13.80 -16.68
N LYS A 428 32.92 13.31 -17.57
CA LYS A 428 34.34 13.68 -17.60
C LYS A 428 34.54 15.16 -17.92
N GLU A 429 33.86 15.65 -18.95
CA GLU A 429 33.93 17.06 -19.36
C GLU A 429 33.49 18.01 -18.22
N ARG A 430 32.42 17.65 -17.51
CA ARG A 430 31.96 18.45 -16.36
C ARG A 430 32.92 18.40 -15.18
N LYS A 431 33.56 17.25 -14.92
CA LYS A 431 34.56 17.14 -13.85
C LYS A 431 35.83 17.94 -14.17
N SER A 432 36.30 17.95 -15.42
CA SER A 432 37.49 18.72 -15.82
C SER A 432 37.28 20.23 -15.72
N LYS A 433 36.05 20.72 -15.87
CA LYS A 433 35.72 22.16 -15.76
C LYS A 433 35.61 22.64 -14.31
N GLN A 434 35.45 21.74 -13.35
CA GLN A 434 35.28 22.12 -11.96
C GLN A 434 36.62 22.33 -11.25
N ARG A 435 36.71 23.42 -10.50
CA ARG A 435 37.84 23.68 -9.61
C ARG A 435 37.79 22.71 -8.45
N VAL A 436 38.94 22.12 -8.12
CA VAL A 436 39.12 21.18 -7.01
C VAL A 436 40.38 21.61 -6.26
N THR A 437 40.35 21.68 -4.93
CA THR A 437 41.55 22.00 -4.15
C THR A 437 42.52 20.83 -4.09
N GLU A 438 43.81 21.11 -3.92
CA GLU A 438 44.85 20.08 -3.72
C GLU A 438 44.51 19.07 -2.61
N GLU A 439 43.86 19.53 -1.55
CA GLU A 439 43.44 18.70 -0.42
C GLU A 439 42.46 17.61 -0.84
N VAL A 440 41.59 17.91 -1.80
CA VAL A 440 40.67 16.93 -2.36
C VAL A 440 41.41 15.94 -3.23
N ILE A 441 42.36 16.39 -4.06
CA ILE A 441 43.18 15.49 -4.89
C ILE A 441 43.93 14.48 -4.00
N LEU A 442 44.56 14.96 -2.94
CA LEU A 442 45.23 14.12 -1.94
C LEU A 442 44.25 13.16 -1.26
N MET A 443 43.04 13.61 -0.94
CA MET A 443 41.99 12.77 -0.36
C MET A 443 41.51 11.71 -1.34
N GLU A 444 41.29 12.06 -2.61
CA GLU A 444 40.89 11.12 -3.66
C GLU A 444 41.97 10.05 -3.86
N GLU A 445 43.24 10.44 -3.91
CA GLU A 445 44.37 9.52 -4.00
C GLU A 445 44.49 8.62 -2.77
N ALA A 446 44.36 9.18 -1.57
CA ALA A 446 44.37 8.41 -0.33
C ALA A 446 43.24 7.37 -0.32
N VAL A 447 42.04 7.74 -0.76
CA VAL A 447 40.87 6.85 -0.82
C VAL A 447 41.00 5.78 -1.90
N ARG A 448 41.61 6.11 -3.04
CA ARG A 448 41.89 5.15 -4.12
C ARG A 448 42.93 4.11 -3.71
N ASN A 449 43.95 4.54 -2.95
CA ASN A 449 45.04 3.69 -2.49
C ASN A 449 44.75 3.03 -1.13
N ALA A 450 43.70 3.45 -0.43
CA ALA A 450 43.34 2.94 0.89
C ALA A 450 42.87 1.48 0.82
N ASN A 451 43.26 0.72 1.84
CA ASN A 451 42.70 -0.58 2.10
C ASN A 451 41.28 -0.43 2.68
N SER A 452 40.46 -1.46 2.52
CA SER A 452 39.05 -1.49 2.93
C SER A 452 38.79 -1.16 4.42
N HIS A 453 39.81 -1.14 5.29
CA HIS A 453 39.63 -0.89 6.72
C HIS A 453 40.11 0.48 7.23
N ASP A 454 40.79 1.26 6.39
CA ASP A 454 41.38 2.55 6.80
C ASP A 454 40.30 3.59 7.13
N PHE A 455 39.17 3.53 6.42
CA PHE A 455 38.01 4.39 6.63
C PHE A 455 36.80 3.61 7.17
N ALA A 456 35.93 4.29 7.91
CA ALA A 456 34.62 3.77 8.29
C ALA A 456 33.67 3.71 7.09
N ILE A 457 33.69 4.75 6.25
CA ILE A 457 33.01 4.79 4.96
C ILE A 457 34.04 5.17 3.90
N CYS A 458 34.16 4.38 2.86
CA CYS A 458 35.06 4.61 1.74
C CYS A 458 34.25 4.68 0.44
N ILE A 459 34.23 5.84 -0.20
CA ILE A 459 33.48 6.13 -1.43
C ILE A 459 34.52 6.26 -2.55
N LYS A 460 34.47 5.41 -3.57
CA LYS A 460 35.44 5.39 -4.67
C LYS A 460 34.74 5.64 -6.00
N ASN A 461 35.07 6.77 -6.65
CA ASN A 461 34.63 7.12 -8.01
C ASN A 461 33.11 7.02 -8.23
N VAL A 462 32.32 7.46 -7.25
CA VAL A 462 30.87 7.29 -7.27
C VAL A 462 30.20 8.35 -8.11
N SER A 463 29.34 7.90 -9.03
CA SER A 463 28.49 8.78 -9.84
C SER A 463 27.02 8.39 -9.76
N LYS A 464 26.13 9.36 -10.00
CA LYS A 464 24.69 9.16 -10.14
C LYS A 464 24.11 10.11 -11.18
N LEU A 465 23.39 9.52 -12.14
CA LEU A 465 22.58 10.23 -13.12
C LEU A 465 21.08 10.01 -12.84
N PHE A 466 20.30 11.08 -12.98
CA PHE A 466 18.84 11.01 -13.07
C PHE A 466 18.37 11.59 -14.39
N MET A 467 17.17 11.19 -14.82
CA MET A 467 16.49 11.81 -15.96
C MET A 467 15.29 12.58 -15.43
N ASP A 468 15.17 13.84 -15.81
CA ASP A 468 13.99 14.65 -15.50
C ASP A 468 12.76 14.15 -16.29
N THR A 469 11.57 14.65 -15.95
CA THR A 469 10.30 14.48 -16.69
C THR A 469 10.42 14.79 -18.19
N ARG A 470 11.27 15.76 -18.57
CA ARG A 470 11.60 16.09 -19.97
C ARG A 470 12.67 15.19 -20.58
N LYS A 471 13.12 14.14 -19.88
CA LYS A 471 14.24 13.24 -20.21
C LYS A 471 15.61 13.93 -20.32
N ASN A 472 15.77 15.10 -19.69
CA ASN A 472 17.05 15.77 -19.60
C ASN A 472 17.92 15.13 -18.51
N PRO A 473 19.22 14.89 -18.76
CA PRO A 473 20.11 14.26 -17.79
C PRO A 473 20.53 15.24 -16.68
N ILE A 474 20.27 14.85 -15.44
CA ILE A 474 20.68 15.54 -14.21
C ILE A 474 21.84 14.76 -13.58
N TYR A 475 23.00 15.39 -13.49
CA TYR A 475 24.25 14.80 -13.00
C TYR A 475 24.38 15.07 -11.51
N ALA A 476 23.59 14.34 -10.72
CA ALA A 476 23.44 14.62 -9.28
C ALA A 476 24.71 14.36 -8.47
N VAL A 477 25.52 13.37 -8.85
CA VAL A 477 26.82 13.07 -8.24
C VAL A 477 27.79 12.68 -9.35
N ASN A 478 28.99 13.26 -9.39
CA ASN A 478 29.97 13.05 -10.46
C ASN A 478 31.34 12.65 -9.89
N ASP A 479 31.68 11.37 -10.02
CA ASP A 479 33.00 10.80 -9.74
C ASP A 479 33.57 11.22 -8.37
N VAL A 480 32.73 11.15 -7.34
CA VAL A 480 33.08 11.54 -5.97
C VAL A 480 33.90 10.43 -5.32
N SER A 481 35.07 10.79 -4.80
CA SER A 481 35.88 9.91 -3.95
C SER A 481 36.11 10.56 -2.58
N LEU A 482 35.69 9.87 -1.52
CA LEU A 482 35.68 10.42 -0.16
C LEU A 482 35.81 9.32 0.90
N GLY A 483 36.65 9.57 1.91
CA GLY A 483 36.89 8.69 3.05
C GLY A 483 36.45 9.35 4.35
N ILE A 484 35.71 8.62 5.17
CA ILE A 484 35.28 9.08 6.50
C ILE A 484 36.01 8.25 7.55
N GLU A 485 36.83 8.91 8.35
CA GLU A 485 37.62 8.26 9.40
C GLU A 485 36.77 7.73 10.56
N ARG A 486 37.26 6.69 11.25
CA ARG A 486 36.57 6.07 12.38
C ARG A 486 36.57 6.98 13.61
N GLY A 487 35.43 7.06 14.30
CA GLY A 487 35.29 7.82 15.55
C GLY A 487 35.26 9.35 15.39
N LYS A 488 35.35 9.87 14.16
CA LYS A 488 35.28 11.31 13.86
C LYS A 488 33.88 11.73 13.43
N VAL A 489 33.60 13.02 13.58
CA VAL A 489 32.41 13.69 13.04
C VAL A 489 32.79 14.38 11.74
N PHE A 490 32.23 13.91 10.64
CA PHE A 490 32.46 14.45 9.31
C PHE A 490 31.30 15.34 8.88
N GLY A 491 31.55 16.63 8.70
CA GLY A 491 30.59 17.61 8.21
C GLY A 491 30.53 17.58 6.68
N PHE A 492 29.34 17.39 6.13
CA PHE A 492 29.11 17.37 4.69
C PHE A 492 28.21 18.53 4.27
N LEU A 493 28.84 19.58 3.74
CA LEU A 493 28.22 20.84 3.38
C LEU A 493 28.13 21.00 1.87
N GLY A 494 27.25 21.87 1.41
CA GLY A 494 27.02 22.13 -0.01
C GLY A 494 25.72 22.91 -0.20
N ALA A 495 25.54 23.53 -1.37
CA ALA A 495 24.30 24.22 -1.68
C ALA A 495 23.10 23.26 -1.78
N ASN A 496 21.88 23.79 -1.81
CA ASN A 496 20.71 23.00 -2.17
C ASN A 496 20.83 22.52 -3.61
N GLY A 497 20.56 21.24 -3.87
CA GLY A 497 20.76 20.65 -5.19
C GLY A 497 22.19 20.17 -5.48
N ALA A 498 23.17 20.37 -4.58
CA ALA A 498 24.55 19.95 -4.81
C ALA A 498 24.76 18.42 -4.90
N GLY A 499 23.79 17.60 -4.47
CA GLY A 499 23.88 16.13 -4.51
C GLY A 499 23.99 15.42 -3.16
N LYS A 500 23.93 16.16 -2.04
CA LYS A 500 24.18 15.63 -0.68
C LYS A 500 23.28 14.46 -0.30
N THR A 501 21.96 14.69 -0.30
CA THR A 501 20.95 13.67 0.04
C THR A 501 21.00 12.48 -0.92
N THR A 502 21.35 12.70 -2.20
CA THR A 502 21.53 11.63 -3.18
C THR A 502 22.70 10.72 -2.80
N LEU A 503 23.85 11.29 -2.41
CA LEU A 503 25.00 10.51 -1.94
C LEU A 503 24.66 9.71 -0.69
N LEU A 504 23.95 10.31 0.28
CA LEU A 504 23.51 9.60 1.49
C LEU A 504 22.61 8.42 1.16
N LYS A 505 21.63 8.59 0.27
CA LYS A 505 20.73 7.51 -0.18
C LYS A 505 21.49 6.37 -0.87
N MET A 506 22.58 6.68 -1.57
CA MET A 506 23.48 5.68 -2.15
C MET A 506 24.29 4.94 -1.07
N ILE A 507 24.84 5.65 -0.07
CA ILE A 507 25.56 5.02 1.06
C ILE A 507 24.65 4.03 1.81
N ILE A 508 23.38 4.37 1.99
CA ILE A 508 22.39 3.52 2.67
C ILE A 508 21.92 2.34 1.78
N GLY A 509 22.19 2.40 0.48
CA GLY A 509 21.75 1.39 -0.50
C GLY A 509 20.28 1.50 -0.91
N THR A 510 19.62 2.63 -0.61
CA THR A 510 18.25 2.91 -1.09
C THR A 510 18.22 3.37 -2.54
N GLU A 511 19.31 3.97 -3.01
CA GLU A 511 19.52 4.37 -4.41
C GLU A 511 20.65 3.55 -5.02
N SER A 512 20.46 3.11 -6.27
CA SER A 512 21.50 2.41 -7.05
C SER A 512 22.63 3.35 -7.44
N LEU A 513 23.86 2.84 -7.49
CA LEU A 513 25.02 3.57 -8.02
C LEU A 513 25.02 3.50 -9.56
N SER A 514 25.33 4.61 -10.23
CA SER A 514 25.59 4.61 -11.68
C SER A 514 27.00 4.12 -11.99
N ASN A 515 27.97 4.53 -11.18
CA ASN A 515 29.37 4.08 -11.26
C ASN A 515 30.00 4.09 -9.86
N GLY A 516 31.16 3.44 -9.73
CA GLY A 516 31.97 3.44 -8.51
C GLY A 516 31.59 2.35 -7.51
N THR A 517 32.20 2.43 -6.32
CA THR A 517 31.99 1.52 -5.19
C THR A 517 31.86 2.30 -3.89
N ILE A 518 31.06 1.79 -2.95
CA ILE A 518 31.00 2.32 -1.58
C ILE A 518 31.21 1.14 -0.63
N GLU A 519 32.19 1.27 0.24
CA GLU A 519 32.52 0.29 1.27
C GLU A 519 32.21 0.88 2.65
N VAL A 520 31.47 0.12 3.47
CA VAL A 520 31.16 0.48 4.86
C VAL A 520 31.84 -0.56 5.76
N ASN A 521 32.73 -0.11 6.64
CA ASN A 521 33.61 -0.98 7.44
C ASN A 521 34.36 -2.04 6.60
N GLY A 522 34.67 -1.71 5.34
CA GLY A 522 35.36 -2.59 4.39
C GLY A 522 34.49 -3.63 3.69
N VAL A 523 33.17 -3.53 3.80
CA VAL A 523 32.22 -4.35 3.06
C VAL A 523 31.54 -3.48 1.99
N ASP A 524 31.60 -3.90 0.72
CA ASP A 524 30.88 -3.22 -0.36
C ASP A 524 29.36 -3.31 -0.12
N ILE A 525 28.66 -2.18 -0.16
CA ILE A 525 27.21 -2.10 0.05
C ILE A 525 26.41 -2.92 -0.97
N ARG A 526 26.97 -3.22 -2.15
CA ARG A 526 26.35 -4.07 -3.17
C ARG A 526 26.46 -5.56 -2.85
N ASN A 527 27.42 -5.98 -2.02
CA ASN A 527 27.64 -7.38 -1.70
C ASN A 527 26.65 -7.87 -0.63
N LYS A 528 25.48 -8.37 -1.08
CA LYS A 528 24.38 -8.80 -0.20
C LYS A 528 24.69 -10.00 0.71
N LYS A 529 25.67 -10.83 0.35
CA LYS A 529 26.02 -12.04 1.12
C LYS A 529 26.87 -11.71 2.36
N GLU A 530 27.69 -10.66 2.28
CA GLU A 530 28.55 -10.19 3.37
C GLU A 530 27.95 -8.99 4.12
N SER A 531 26.96 -8.30 3.53
CA SER A 531 26.18 -7.26 4.21
C SER A 531 25.23 -7.79 5.29
N LEU A 532 25.48 -8.99 5.83
CA LEU A 532 24.82 -9.49 7.04
C LEU A 532 25.02 -8.56 8.26
N ASN A 533 25.98 -7.63 8.20
CA ASN A 533 26.22 -6.58 9.19
C ASN A 533 25.52 -5.25 8.86
N LYS A 534 24.25 -5.25 8.40
CA LYS A 534 23.41 -4.03 8.29
C LYS A 534 23.21 -3.25 9.60
N HIS A 535 23.83 -3.69 10.69
CA HIS A 535 23.80 -3.00 11.98
C HIS A 535 24.90 -1.94 12.12
N ASP A 536 25.86 -1.87 11.20
CA ASP A 536 27.00 -0.97 11.33
C ASP A 536 26.67 0.49 10.98
N LEU A 537 25.56 0.70 10.25
CA LEU A 537 25.11 1.99 9.74
C LEU A 537 23.65 2.26 10.15
N THR A 538 23.36 3.46 10.64
CA THR A 538 21.99 3.97 10.77
C THR A 538 21.88 5.39 10.25
N VAL A 539 20.64 5.81 9.91
CA VAL A 539 20.37 7.11 9.30
C VAL A 539 19.26 7.86 10.03
N CYS A 540 19.43 9.17 10.18
CA CYS A 540 18.39 10.15 10.41
C CYS A 540 18.13 10.91 9.10
N PRO A 541 17.01 10.66 8.40
CA PRO A 541 16.74 11.26 7.10
C PRO A 541 16.32 12.73 7.18
N GLN A 542 16.39 13.43 6.04
CA GLN A 542 15.60 14.61 5.64
C GLN A 542 14.31 14.80 6.45
N PHE A 543 13.34 13.99 6.06
CA PHE A 543 11.94 14.11 6.44
C PHE A 543 11.51 12.97 7.38
N ASP A 544 10.53 13.26 8.21
CA ASP A 544 10.06 12.34 9.26
C ASP A 544 9.00 11.34 8.75
N ASP A 545 8.78 11.24 7.43
CA ASP A 545 7.76 10.40 6.77
C ASP A 545 7.93 8.89 6.97
N HIS A 546 9.13 8.47 7.39
CA HIS A 546 9.43 7.08 7.75
C HIS A 546 8.84 6.68 9.12
N LEU A 547 8.39 7.65 9.92
CA LEU A 547 7.71 7.39 11.18
C LEU A 547 6.30 6.84 10.94
N THR A 548 5.83 5.93 11.81
CA THR A 548 4.49 5.36 11.69
C THR A 548 3.48 6.25 12.43
N PRO A 549 2.55 6.95 11.73
CA PRO A 549 1.73 8.01 12.31
C PRO A 549 0.78 7.52 13.41
N GLU A 550 0.34 6.26 13.36
CA GLU A 550 -0.57 5.64 14.32
C GLU A 550 0.08 5.35 15.68
N MET A 551 1.40 5.16 15.69
CA MET A 551 2.18 4.79 16.88
C MET A 551 2.56 6.03 17.70
N THR A 552 2.84 5.82 18.98
CA THR A 552 3.44 6.86 19.84
C THR A 552 4.95 6.93 19.68
N GLY A 553 5.58 8.06 20.03
CA GLY A 553 7.05 8.18 20.00
C GLY A 553 7.75 7.09 20.82
N TYR A 554 7.22 6.76 22.00
CA TYR A 554 7.70 5.65 22.84
C TYR A 554 7.56 4.30 22.14
N GLU A 555 6.39 4.00 21.57
CA GLU A 555 6.16 2.72 20.89
C GLU A 555 7.04 2.56 19.64
N GLN A 556 7.29 3.65 18.91
CA GLN A 556 8.19 3.68 17.76
C GLN A 556 9.62 3.34 18.19
N LEU A 557 10.13 3.98 19.25
CA LEU A 557 11.46 3.67 19.79
C LEU A 557 11.54 2.23 20.32
N ILE A 558 10.49 1.72 20.98
CA ILE A 558 10.44 0.31 21.42
C ILE A 558 10.45 -0.66 20.25
N PHE A 559 9.75 -0.35 19.16
CA PHE A 559 9.79 -1.16 17.94
C PHE A 559 11.22 -1.28 17.39
N TYR A 560 11.94 -0.17 17.25
CA TYR A 560 13.34 -0.20 16.81
C TYR A 560 14.28 -0.83 17.85
N ALA A 561 14.04 -0.66 19.15
CA ALA A 561 14.79 -1.38 20.18
C ALA A 561 14.61 -2.91 20.08
N LYS A 562 13.41 -3.38 19.70
CA LYS A 562 13.17 -4.80 19.38
C LYS A 562 13.89 -5.20 18.09
N LEU A 563 13.83 -4.35 17.06
CA LEU A 563 14.52 -4.57 15.78
C LEU A 563 16.05 -4.58 15.90
N PHE A 564 16.63 -3.88 16.86
CA PHE A 564 18.07 -3.93 17.14
C PHE A 564 18.45 -4.99 18.17
N ASN A 565 17.46 -5.74 18.68
CA ASN A 565 17.64 -6.75 19.72
C ASN A 565 18.39 -6.24 20.96
N LEU A 566 18.07 -5.04 21.45
CA LEU A 566 18.74 -4.47 22.61
C LEU A 566 18.33 -5.19 23.90
N ASP A 567 19.26 -5.29 24.84
CA ASP A 567 18.93 -5.68 26.22
C ASP A 567 18.33 -4.50 26.98
N ASN A 568 17.44 -4.78 27.95
CA ASN A 568 16.79 -3.74 28.76
C ASN A 568 16.12 -2.62 27.93
N LYS A 569 15.49 -2.99 26.80
CA LYS A 569 14.87 -2.11 25.78
C LYS A 569 14.17 -0.89 26.38
N GLU A 570 13.30 -1.10 27.36
CA GLU A 570 12.53 -0.02 27.98
C GLU A 570 13.39 0.98 28.75
N LYS A 571 14.41 0.52 29.48
CA LYS A 571 15.31 1.41 30.24
C LYS A 571 16.12 2.29 29.28
N THR A 572 16.63 1.70 28.20
CA THR A 572 17.40 2.42 27.18
C THR A 572 16.52 3.46 26.47
N VAL A 573 15.31 3.08 26.06
CA VAL A 573 14.34 3.99 25.43
C VAL A 573 13.97 5.14 26.38
N LYS A 574 13.67 4.86 27.66
CA LYS A 574 13.35 5.91 28.66
C LYS A 574 14.51 6.88 28.88
N LYS A 575 15.76 6.37 28.95
CA LYS A 575 16.96 7.22 29.06
C LYS A 575 17.11 8.13 27.83
N LEU A 576 16.92 7.58 26.63
CA LEU A 576 17.04 8.32 25.38
C LEU A 576 15.96 9.40 25.23
N ILE A 577 14.71 9.08 25.56
CA ILE A 577 13.60 10.04 25.60
C ILE A 577 13.91 11.23 26.52
N LYS A 578 14.51 10.95 27.69
CA LYS A 578 14.94 12.00 28.63
C LYS A 578 16.07 12.85 28.05
N LYS A 579 17.08 12.24 27.41
CA LYS A 579 18.20 12.96 26.78
C LYS A 579 17.77 13.91 25.67
N VAL A 580 16.82 13.48 24.83
CA VAL A 580 16.31 14.31 23.72
C VAL A 580 15.26 15.33 24.18
N GLY A 581 14.79 15.24 25.43
CA GLY A 581 13.79 16.17 25.98
C GLY A 581 12.39 15.93 25.41
N LEU A 582 12.00 14.66 25.27
CA LEU A 582 10.69 14.23 24.73
C LEU A 582 9.75 13.67 25.82
N SER A 583 10.15 13.68 27.09
CA SER A 583 9.42 12.99 28.18
C SER A 583 7.91 13.30 28.25
N GLU A 584 7.52 14.56 28.04
CA GLU A 584 6.11 15.00 28.11
C GLU A 584 5.26 14.51 26.94
N HIS A 585 5.86 14.37 25.75
CA HIS A 585 5.16 14.03 24.50
C HIS A 585 5.43 12.60 24.02
N ALA A 586 6.21 11.81 24.75
CA ALA A 586 6.61 10.46 24.33
C ALA A 586 5.41 9.50 24.11
N HIS A 587 4.32 9.68 24.85
CA HIS A 587 3.11 8.87 24.76
C HIS A 587 2.04 9.46 23.81
N GLN A 588 2.33 10.59 23.17
CA GLN A 588 1.48 11.17 22.14
C GLN A 588 1.68 10.43 20.82
N LYS A 589 0.59 10.26 20.04
CA LYS A 589 0.67 9.68 18.68
C LYS A 589 1.51 10.58 17.78
N ILE A 590 2.33 9.99 16.91
CA ILE A 590 3.19 10.73 15.97
C ILE A 590 2.37 11.72 15.14
N CYS A 591 1.20 11.31 14.62
CA CYS A 591 0.32 12.20 13.85
C CYS A 591 -0.23 13.41 14.62
N LYS A 592 -0.16 13.41 15.95
CA LYS A 592 -0.62 14.51 16.81
C LYS A 592 0.54 15.35 17.37
N MET A 593 1.79 14.95 17.14
CA MET A 593 2.97 15.67 17.63
C MET A 593 3.28 16.87 16.74
N SER A 594 3.87 17.92 17.31
CA SER A 594 4.45 19.01 16.51
C SER A 594 5.63 18.49 15.68
N GLY A 595 5.94 19.15 14.55
CA GLY A 595 7.06 18.76 13.69
C GLY A 595 8.39 18.67 14.45
N GLY A 596 8.69 19.61 15.35
CA GLY A 596 9.90 19.53 16.20
C GLY A 596 9.91 18.33 17.15
N ASN A 597 8.77 17.91 17.70
CA ASN A 597 8.71 16.71 18.53
C ASN A 597 8.78 15.42 17.70
N GLN A 598 8.27 15.40 16.47
CA GLN A 598 8.49 14.30 15.53
C GLN A 598 9.98 14.19 15.18
N ARG A 599 10.64 15.33 14.95
CA ARG A 599 12.07 15.40 14.67
C ARG A 599 12.92 14.85 15.82
N LYS A 600 12.55 15.15 17.07
CA LYS A 600 13.18 14.55 18.26
C LYS A 600 13.11 13.02 18.24
N VAL A 601 11.97 12.42 17.85
CA VAL A 601 11.85 10.96 17.71
C VAL A 601 12.75 10.45 16.58
N CYS A 602 12.72 11.11 15.43
CA CYS A 602 13.55 10.78 14.26
C CYS A 602 15.05 10.78 14.62
N VAL A 603 15.54 11.85 15.22
CA VAL A 603 16.94 11.98 15.63
C VAL A 603 17.29 10.96 16.71
N ALA A 604 16.37 10.59 17.61
CA ALA A 604 16.66 9.58 18.63
C ALA A 604 16.93 8.17 18.04
N LEU A 605 16.29 7.81 16.92
CA LEU A 605 16.35 6.45 16.36
C LEU A 605 17.76 5.93 16.05
N PRO A 606 18.64 6.67 15.35
CA PRO A 606 20.02 6.24 15.12
C PRO A 606 20.81 6.02 16.42
N PHE A 607 20.63 6.87 17.43
CA PHE A 607 21.35 6.76 18.70
C PHE A 607 20.88 5.58 19.55
N LEU A 608 19.64 5.12 19.32
CA LEU A 608 19.15 3.89 19.92
C LEU A 608 19.88 2.65 19.39
N SER A 609 20.36 2.69 18.15
CA SER A 609 21.08 1.57 17.55
C SER A 609 22.47 1.40 18.15
N GLY A 610 22.94 0.15 18.17
CA GLY A 610 24.33 -0.19 18.47
C GLY A 610 25.31 0.09 17.31
N SER A 611 24.88 0.80 16.27
CA SER A 611 25.70 1.04 15.08
C SER A 611 26.94 1.87 15.37
N SER A 612 28.04 1.52 14.69
CA SER A 612 29.30 2.26 14.73
C SER A 612 29.23 3.56 13.93
N ILE A 613 28.37 3.64 12.93
CA ILE A 613 28.29 4.76 11.99
C ILE A 613 26.86 5.30 11.96
N ILE A 614 26.73 6.62 12.11
CA ILE A 614 25.45 7.34 12.09
C ILE A 614 25.49 8.43 11.03
N LEU A 615 24.57 8.38 10.07
CA LEU A 615 24.34 9.42 9.08
C LEU A 615 23.22 10.34 9.57
N LEU A 616 23.45 11.64 9.61
CA LEU A 616 22.48 12.65 10.01
C LEU A 616 22.24 13.62 8.87
N ASP A 617 21.04 13.62 8.30
CA ASP A 617 20.63 14.52 7.22
C ASP A 617 19.71 15.60 7.79
N GLU A 618 20.24 16.81 7.95
CA GLU A 618 19.60 18.01 8.50
C GLU A 618 18.95 17.82 9.88
N PRO A 619 19.62 17.20 10.87
CA PRO A 619 19.00 16.73 12.12
C PRO A 619 18.31 17.83 12.95
N THR A 620 18.79 19.08 12.86
CA THR A 620 18.39 20.18 13.75
C THR A 620 17.52 21.25 13.09
N SER A 621 17.21 21.11 11.80
CA SER A 621 16.52 22.13 10.97
C SER A 621 15.15 22.58 11.50
N SER A 622 14.39 21.69 12.14
CA SER A 622 13.02 21.93 12.62
C SER A 622 12.91 22.06 14.15
N LEU A 623 14.04 22.27 14.83
CA LEU A 623 14.13 22.23 16.30
C LEU A 623 14.37 23.62 16.92
N ASP A 624 13.83 23.80 18.12
CA ASP A 624 14.10 24.96 18.96
C ASP A 624 15.57 24.97 19.45
N PRO A 625 16.13 26.15 19.81
CA PRO A 625 17.53 26.25 20.22
C PRO A 625 17.92 25.34 21.39
N ASN A 626 17.00 25.06 22.33
CA ASN A 626 17.29 24.18 23.46
C ASN A 626 17.32 22.71 23.03
N ALA A 627 16.36 22.25 22.22
CA ALA A 627 16.39 20.90 21.66
C ALA A 627 17.62 20.67 20.77
N ARG A 628 18.01 21.68 19.97
CA ARG A 628 19.25 21.64 19.17
C ARG A 628 20.48 21.43 20.05
N ARG A 629 20.61 22.18 21.15
CA ARG A 629 21.70 22.01 22.12
C ARG A 629 21.75 20.60 22.71
N ASN A 630 20.59 20.00 23.02
CA ASN A 630 20.54 18.62 23.53
C ASN A 630 21.09 17.61 22.52
N ILE A 631 20.77 17.77 21.23
CA ILE A 631 21.30 16.91 20.16
C ILE A 631 22.79 17.12 19.97
N HIS A 632 23.27 18.37 19.96
CA HIS A 632 24.70 18.66 19.86
C HIS A 632 25.47 18.02 21.02
N ASN A 633 24.94 18.11 22.24
CA ASN A 633 25.54 17.46 23.41
C ASN A 633 25.58 15.94 23.26
N MET A 634 24.53 15.35 22.67
CA MET A 634 24.48 13.91 22.39
C MET A 634 25.52 13.49 21.33
N ILE A 635 25.67 14.24 20.24
CA ILE A 635 26.72 13.98 19.23
C ILE A 635 28.11 14.08 19.86
N LYS A 636 28.34 15.12 20.69
CA LYS A 636 29.60 15.30 21.42
C LYS A 636 29.89 14.16 22.42
N GLU A 637 28.87 13.65 23.11
CA GLU A 637 29.00 12.53 24.04
C GLU A 637 29.42 11.23 23.32
N TYR A 638 28.88 10.98 22.13
CA TYR A 638 29.21 9.79 21.33
C TYR A 638 30.41 9.96 20.40
N ARG A 639 31.02 11.16 20.33
CA ARG A 639 32.28 11.41 19.62
C ARG A 639 33.36 10.43 20.10
N ASN A 640 34.26 10.01 19.22
CA ASN A 640 35.27 8.95 19.43
C ASN A 640 34.71 7.52 19.58
N THR A 641 33.48 7.34 20.06
CA THR A 641 32.84 6.00 20.16
C THR A 641 32.11 5.60 18.88
N LYS A 642 31.53 6.59 18.19
CA LYS A 642 30.79 6.42 16.93
C LYS A 642 31.33 7.39 15.88
N THR A 643 31.25 6.97 14.63
CA THR A 643 31.53 7.81 13.46
C THR A 643 30.25 8.51 13.02
N PHE A 644 30.31 9.80 12.76
CA PHE A 644 29.16 10.58 12.29
C PHE A 644 29.43 11.18 10.92
N MET A 645 28.43 11.15 10.04
CA MET A 645 28.39 12.00 8.83
C MET A 645 27.21 12.95 8.97
N LEU A 646 27.49 14.24 9.16
CA LEU A 646 26.51 15.28 9.41
C LEU A 646 26.32 16.13 8.17
N CYS A 647 25.18 15.99 7.50
CA CYS A 647 24.75 16.89 6.45
C CYS A 647 23.90 17.99 7.09
N THR A 648 24.38 19.22 7.03
CA THR A 648 23.67 20.37 7.58
C THR A 648 23.90 21.60 6.71
N HIS A 649 22.87 22.42 6.56
CA HIS A 649 22.99 23.77 6.00
C HIS A 649 23.33 24.80 7.08
N LEU A 650 23.29 24.42 8.36
CA LEU A 650 23.67 25.29 9.48
C LEU A 650 25.19 25.24 9.68
N LEU A 651 25.87 26.26 9.17
CA LEU A 651 27.33 26.35 9.17
C LEU A 651 27.91 26.38 10.60
N ASP A 652 27.23 27.06 11.53
CA ASP A 652 27.60 27.04 12.95
C ASP A 652 27.59 25.62 13.58
N GLU A 653 26.67 24.76 13.12
CA GLU A 653 26.59 23.38 13.60
C GLU A 653 27.77 22.57 13.05
N ALA A 654 28.05 22.70 11.76
CA ALA A 654 29.18 22.05 11.13
C ALA A 654 30.51 22.47 11.78
N GLU A 655 30.71 23.77 12.01
CA GLU A 655 31.92 24.31 12.63
C GLU A 655 32.09 23.85 14.09
N SER A 656 31.01 23.78 14.87
CA SER A 656 31.08 23.39 16.28
C SER A 656 31.22 21.89 16.52
N LEU A 657 30.69 21.05 15.62
CA LEU A 657 30.61 19.60 15.81
C LEU A 657 31.62 18.80 15.00
N SER A 658 32.00 19.28 13.81
CA SER A 658 32.76 18.47 12.84
C SER A 658 34.27 18.55 13.07
N ASP A 659 34.92 17.40 12.97
CA ASP A 659 36.39 17.28 12.94
C ASP A 659 36.95 17.68 11.57
N GLN A 660 36.25 17.27 10.51
CA GLN A 660 36.56 17.58 9.12
C GLN A 660 35.27 17.97 8.41
N ILE A 661 35.39 18.90 7.47
CA ILE A 661 34.32 19.41 6.66
C ILE A 661 34.67 19.22 5.18
N SER A 662 33.71 18.72 4.43
CA SER A 662 33.74 18.69 2.96
C SER A 662 32.66 19.61 2.42
N ILE A 663 33.01 20.39 1.39
CA ILE A 663 32.07 21.25 0.67
C ILE A 663 31.84 20.67 -0.73
N MET A 664 30.59 20.38 -1.07
CA MET A 664 30.15 19.83 -2.35
C MET A 664 29.49 20.92 -3.21
N LEU A 665 29.89 21.01 -4.47
CA LEU A 665 29.35 21.93 -5.47
C LEU A 665 29.05 21.15 -6.77
N ASN A 666 27.86 21.36 -7.34
CA ASN A 666 27.46 20.82 -8.65
C ASN A 666 27.81 19.32 -8.85
N GLY A 667 27.55 18.48 -7.85
CA GLY A 667 27.78 17.04 -7.95
C GLY A 667 29.19 16.56 -7.55
N CYS A 668 30.14 17.45 -7.28
CA CYS A 668 31.54 17.12 -6.95
C CYS A 668 32.00 17.74 -5.63
N ILE A 669 33.08 17.20 -5.07
CA ILE A 669 33.72 17.74 -3.87
C ILE A 669 34.67 18.87 -4.29
N TYR A 670 34.45 20.06 -3.76
CA TYR A 670 35.28 21.24 -4.03
C TYR A 670 36.49 21.31 -3.09
N THR A 671 36.26 21.16 -1.79
CA THR A 671 37.32 21.21 -0.77
C THR A 671 37.02 20.31 0.43
N VAL A 672 38.07 19.84 1.11
CA VAL A 672 38.02 19.05 2.35
C VAL A 672 39.07 19.58 3.32
N GLY A 673 38.69 19.83 4.58
CA GLY A 673 39.63 20.30 5.60
C GLY A 673 39.00 20.42 6.98
N THR A 674 39.81 20.75 7.99
CA THR A 674 39.25 21.10 9.31
C THR A 674 38.53 22.46 9.22
N PRO A 675 37.52 22.74 10.06
CA PRO A 675 36.83 24.03 10.05
C PRO A 675 37.81 25.21 10.13
N GLN A 676 38.82 25.12 11.01
CA GLN A 676 39.86 26.13 11.17
C GLN A 676 40.71 26.32 9.90
N LYS A 677 41.08 25.22 9.22
CA LYS A 677 41.86 25.29 7.98
C LYS A 677 41.05 25.93 6.85
N LEU A 678 39.78 25.57 6.73
CA LEU A 678 38.87 26.19 5.74
C LEU A 678 38.68 27.68 6.00
N SER A 679 38.40 28.07 7.25
CA SER A 679 38.27 29.47 7.64
C SER A 679 39.55 30.27 7.43
N SER A 680 40.73 29.66 7.64
CA SER A 680 42.01 30.32 7.39
C SER A 680 42.34 30.47 5.90
N LYS A 681 41.93 29.51 5.06
CA LYS A 681 42.32 29.43 3.65
C LYS A 681 41.40 30.25 2.74
N PHE A 682 40.10 30.27 3.04
CA PHE A 682 39.11 30.99 2.25
C PHE A 682 38.57 32.22 2.97
N GLY A 683 39.07 32.52 4.16
CA GLY A 683 38.66 33.70 4.89
C GLY A 683 39.20 34.97 4.24
N THR A 684 38.31 35.77 3.69
CA THR A 684 38.66 36.99 2.94
C THR A 684 38.70 38.24 3.78
N GLU A 685 38.21 38.21 5.02
CA GLU A 685 38.18 39.38 5.90
C GLU A 685 38.41 39.00 7.37
N PHE A 686 39.12 39.86 8.09
CA PHE A 686 39.19 39.90 9.54
C PHE A 686 38.27 40.98 10.09
N LYS A 687 37.58 40.69 11.20
CA LYS A 687 36.79 41.68 11.94
C LYS A 687 37.50 42.08 13.22
N ILE A 688 37.74 43.37 13.39
CA ILE A 688 38.28 43.96 14.60
C ILE A 688 37.15 44.71 15.31
N ASN A 689 36.78 44.28 16.51
CA ASN A 689 35.86 45.02 17.36
C ASN A 689 36.65 45.65 18.50
N ILE A 690 36.59 46.98 18.59
CA ILE A 690 37.39 47.82 19.45
C ILE A 690 36.45 48.51 20.43
N GLN A 691 36.70 48.30 21.72
CA GLN A 691 35.99 49.02 22.76
C GLN A 691 36.77 50.26 23.19
N LEU A 692 36.07 51.39 23.25
CA LEU A 692 36.63 52.70 23.57
C LEU A 692 36.55 52.94 25.09
N GLN A 693 37.60 53.55 25.67
CA GLN A 693 37.58 53.99 27.07
C GLN A 693 36.55 55.11 27.32
N SER A 694 36.31 55.96 26.31
CA SER A 694 35.28 56.98 26.36
C SER A 694 34.81 57.36 24.94
N PRO A 695 33.58 57.88 24.78
CA PRO A 695 33.05 58.27 23.46
C PRO A 695 33.86 59.37 22.76
N GLN A 696 34.55 60.19 23.56
CA GLN A 696 35.35 61.33 23.07
C GLN A 696 36.63 60.89 22.36
N LYS A 697 37.15 59.68 22.65
CA LYS A 697 38.36 59.14 22.00
C LYS A 697 38.07 58.42 20.67
N SER A 698 36.82 58.45 20.19
CA SER A 698 36.46 57.78 18.93
C SER A 698 37.17 58.35 17.69
N SER A 699 37.54 59.63 17.69
CA SER A 699 38.32 60.26 16.61
C SER A 699 39.77 59.75 16.61
N SER A 700 40.43 59.73 17.77
CA SER A 700 41.81 59.26 17.90
C SER A 700 42.00 57.80 17.48
N VAL A 701 41.01 56.93 17.76
CA VAL A 701 41.02 55.54 17.30
C VAL A 701 40.81 55.41 15.79
N LYS A 702 39.98 56.27 15.19
CA LYS A 702 39.79 56.30 13.73
C LYS A 702 41.07 56.70 13.01
N ASP A 703 41.72 57.76 13.48
CA ASP A 703 42.98 58.26 12.92
C ASP A 703 44.09 57.20 13.03
N PHE A 704 44.16 56.49 14.16
CA PHE A 704 45.11 55.39 14.35
C PHE A 704 44.89 54.24 13.34
N ILE A 705 43.64 53.83 13.13
CA ILE A 705 43.33 52.73 12.21
C ILE A 705 43.53 53.13 10.77
N GLU A 706 43.19 54.36 10.38
CA GLU A 706 43.46 54.86 9.02
C GLU A 706 44.96 54.94 8.72
N ASN A 707 45.79 55.24 9.73
CA ASN A 707 47.25 55.30 9.59
C ASN A 707 47.91 53.91 9.56
N GLU A 708 47.56 53.02 10.48
CA GLU A 708 48.22 51.70 10.63
C GLU A 708 47.57 50.60 9.77
N LEU A 709 46.29 50.74 9.42
CA LEU A 709 45.51 49.77 8.65
C LEU A 709 44.69 50.49 7.56
N PRO A 710 45.33 51.02 6.50
CA PRO A 710 44.65 51.79 5.46
C PRO A 710 43.60 50.98 4.67
N MET A 711 43.69 49.66 4.71
CA MET A 711 42.73 48.73 4.08
C MET A 711 41.51 48.43 4.97
N ALA A 712 41.46 48.93 6.21
CA ALA A 712 40.38 48.67 7.14
C ALA A 712 39.14 49.53 6.84
N GLN A 713 38.00 48.90 6.60
CA GLN A 713 36.73 49.57 6.39
C GLN A 713 35.91 49.57 7.68
N LEU A 714 35.39 50.74 8.08
CA LEU A 714 34.50 50.85 9.24
C LEU A 714 33.13 50.25 8.90
N SER A 715 32.77 49.14 9.54
CA SER A 715 31.50 48.46 9.32
C SER A 715 30.39 48.96 10.23
N VAL A 716 30.67 49.18 11.51
CA VAL A 716 29.67 49.62 12.51
C VAL A 716 30.33 50.58 13.50
N SER A 717 29.68 51.73 13.71
CA SER A 717 30.08 52.73 14.70
C SER A 717 29.03 52.79 15.81
N ARG A 718 29.41 52.49 17.06
CA ARG A 718 28.58 52.70 18.27
C ARG A 718 29.32 53.65 19.24
N PRO A 719 28.61 54.28 20.20
CA PRO A 719 29.20 55.28 21.09
C PRO A 719 30.42 54.82 21.89
N LEU A 720 30.52 53.51 22.19
CA LEU A 720 31.62 52.91 22.96
C LEU A 720 32.32 51.77 22.20
N SER A 721 31.91 51.45 20.97
CA SER A 721 32.52 50.34 20.21
C SER A 721 32.58 50.63 18.72
N LEU A 722 33.73 50.37 18.10
CA LEU A 722 33.95 50.49 16.66
C LEU A 722 34.27 49.11 16.08
N ILE A 723 33.64 48.75 14.96
CA ILE A 723 33.88 47.48 14.28
C ILE A 723 34.44 47.73 12.88
N TYR A 724 35.64 47.23 12.61
CA TYR A 724 36.32 47.32 11.33
C TYR A 724 36.41 45.96 10.64
N THR A 725 36.31 45.97 9.32
CA THR A 725 36.56 44.82 8.42
C THR A 725 37.85 45.07 7.65
N VAL A 726 38.80 44.14 7.74
CA VAL A 726 40.12 44.23 7.10
C VAL A 726 40.25 43.08 6.10
N PRO A 727 40.53 43.33 4.82
CA PRO A 727 40.78 42.28 3.84
C PRO A 727 41.97 41.41 4.25
N SER A 728 41.82 40.09 4.16
CA SER A 728 42.87 39.10 4.37
C SER A 728 43.68 38.91 3.07
N GLN A 729 44.96 38.54 3.18
CA GLN A 729 45.91 38.37 2.06
C GLN A 729 45.46 37.42 0.93
N ILE A 730 44.39 36.65 1.10
CA ILE A 730 44.15 35.46 0.27
C ILE A 730 43.14 35.77 -0.83
N SER A 731 43.49 36.74 -1.68
CA SER A 731 42.81 37.00 -2.94
C SER A 731 43.79 36.72 -4.09
N GLY A 732 43.83 35.45 -4.53
CA GLY A 732 44.31 35.07 -5.86
C GLY A 732 45.82 34.97 -6.08
N SER A 733 46.37 33.77 -5.89
CA SER A 733 47.58 33.33 -6.62
C SER A 733 47.60 31.81 -6.70
N ASN A 734 46.87 31.27 -7.68
CA ASN A 734 47.32 30.17 -8.55
C ASN A 734 46.90 30.59 -9.98
N ASN A 735 47.33 31.78 -10.41
CA ASN A 735 47.43 32.10 -11.83
C ASN A 735 48.87 31.74 -12.23
N ASP A 736 49.13 30.45 -12.38
CA ASP A 736 50.27 30.04 -13.19
C ASP A 736 49.93 30.41 -14.64
N ASN A 737 50.84 31.18 -15.24
CA ASN A 737 50.85 31.68 -16.62
C ASN A 737 50.14 33.02 -16.83
N ASN A 738 50.74 34.11 -16.35
CA ASN A 738 50.92 35.33 -17.13
C ASN A 738 52.00 36.19 -16.46
N GLU A 739 53.24 35.99 -16.87
CA GLU A 739 54.28 37.01 -16.71
C GLU A 739 53.86 38.23 -17.54
N ASN A 740 53.35 39.27 -16.90
CA ASN A 740 53.37 40.65 -17.41
C ASN A 740 53.18 41.65 -16.26
N GLU A 741 54.30 42.30 -15.93
CA GLU A 741 54.49 43.69 -15.51
C GLU A 741 53.51 44.35 -14.52
N GLY A 742 54.01 44.65 -13.32
CA GLY A 742 54.01 46.05 -12.84
C GLY A 742 53.02 46.49 -11.76
N ASN A 743 52.24 45.62 -11.13
CA ASN A 743 51.45 46.00 -9.96
C ASN A 743 52.11 45.49 -8.66
N GLN A 744 52.38 46.39 -7.73
CA GLN A 744 52.81 46.05 -6.37
C GLN A 744 51.76 45.13 -5.74
N ASP A 745 52.15 43.91 -5.40
CA ASP A 745 51.35 42.98 -4.61
C ASP A 745 51.10 43.59 -3.23
N VAL A 746 49.95 44.27 -3.06
CA VAL A 746 49.50 44.76 -1.76
C VAL A 746 48.97 43.57 -0.97
N ASN A 747 49.89 42.86 -0.32
CA ASN A 747 49.56 41.80 0.62
C ASN A 747 48.88 42.43 1.85
N GLY A 748 47.61 42.06 2.13
CA GLY A 748 46.91 42.42 3.37
C GLY A 748 47.64 41.97 4.66
N PRO A 749 47.16 42.28 5.87
CA PRO A 749 47.81 41.84 7.12
C PRO A 749 47.42 40.41 7.53
N THR A 750 48.37 39.66 8.08
CA THR A 750 48.10 38.35 8.73
C THR A 750 47.39 38.57 10.07
N LEU A 751 46.58 37.61 10.55
CA LEU A 751 45.91 37.73 11.87
C LEU A 751 46.90 38.04 13.01
N LEU A 752 48.10 37.46 12.98
CA LEU A 752 49.16 37.71 13.96
C LEU A 752 49.66 39.16 13.92
N GLU A 753 49.79 39.76 12.73
CA GLU A 753 50.22 41.15 12.55
C GLU A 753 49.12 42.10 13.03
N LEU A 754 47.87 41.79 12.70
CA LEU A 754 46.70 42.52 13.19
C LEU A 754 46.65 42.56 14.72
N PHE A 755 46.89 41.41 15.37
CA PHE A 755 46.96 41.33 16.84
C PHE A 755 48.10 42.17 17.42
N LYS A 756 49.29 42.19 16.79
CA LYS A 756 50.42 43.00 17.25
C LYS A 756 50.14 44.50 17.13
N ILE A 757 49.60 44.95 15.99
CA ILE A 757 49.23 46.35 15.76
C ILE A 757 48.21 46.80 16.81
N MET A 758 47.17 46.00 17.04
CA MET A 758 46.14 46.32 18.03
C MET A 758 46.63 46.22 19.48
N GLN A 759 47.60 45.35 19.77
CA GLN A 759 48.19 45.24 21.11
C GLN A 759 49.04 46.47 21.46
N ASN A 760 49.75 47.05 20.47
CA ASN A 760 50.44 48.32 20.65
C ASN A 760 49.46 49.46 20.95
N ALA A 761 48.22 49.38 20.45
CA ALA A 761 47.18 50.38 20.68
C ALA A 761 46.61 50.40 22.10
N ILE A 762 46.59 49.26 22.81
CA ILE A 762 46.10 49.17 24.21
C ILE A 762 47.04 49.93 25.18
N GLY A 763 48.34 49.95 24.88
CA GLY A 763 49.36 50.52 25.78
C GLY A 763 49.48 52.05 25.75
N ASN A 764 48.87 52.72 24.77
CA ASN A 764 48.95 54.17 24.59
C ASN A 764 47.68 54.86 25.08
N GLU A 765 47.78 55.61 26.18
CA GLU A 765 46.66 56.37 26.77
C GLU A 765 46.08 57.41 25.80
N GLU A 766 46.87 57.89 24.83
CA GLU A 766 46.45 58.84 23.80
C GLU A 766 45.49 58.24 22.76
N ILE A 767 45.55 56.93 22.49
CA ILE A 767 44.72 56.27 21.48
C ILE A 767 43.33 55.93 22.06
N GLY A 768 43.27 55.46 23.31
CA GLY A 768 42.00 55.30 24.02
C GLY A 768 41.25 53.98 23.83
N VAL A 769 41.95 52.90 23.44
CA VAL A 769 41.39 51.56 23.35
C VAL A 769 41.36 50.93 24.75
N GLU A 770 40.20 50.43 25.18
CA GLU A 770 40.05 49.70 26.45
C GLU A 770 40.41 48.21 26.25
N TYR A 771 39.80 47.58 25.24
CA TYR A 771 40.17 46.26 24.77
C TYR A 771 39.74 46.08 23.31
N PHE A 772 40.33 45.11 22.63
CA PHE A 772 39.92 44.74 21.27
C PHE A 772 39.69 43.23 21.17
N THR A 773 38.92 42.85 20.16
CA THR A 773 38.76 41.46 19.75
C THR A 773 38.97 41.38 18.24
N CYS A 774 39.87 40.52 17.81
CA CYS A 774 40.05 40.18 16.40
C CYS A 774 39.40 38.82 16.16
N SER A 775 38.55 38.75 15.15
CA SER A 775 37.87 37.52 14.73
C SER A 775 38.11 37.29 13.25
N SER A 776 38.34 36.04 12.86
CA SER A 776 38.36 35.62 11.46
C SER A 776 36.95 35.55 10.89
N SER A 777 36.85 35.48 9.55
CA SER A 777 35.61 35.15 8.87
C SER A 777 34.97 33.87 9.44
N ASN A 778 33.66 33.92 9.65
CA ASN A 778 32.86 32.74 10.00
C ASN A 778 32.83 31.76 8.81
N LEU A 779 32.69 30.46 9.08
CA LEU A 779 32.58 29.45 8.03
C LEU A 779 31.42 29.75 7.07
N GLU A 780 30.37 30.41 7.57
CA GLU A 780 29.24 30.87 6.75
C GLU A 780 29.63 31.81 5.61
N LYS A 781 30.46 32.83 5.89
CA LYS A 781 30.92 33.77 4.86
C LYS A 781 31.79 33.06 3.83
N VAL A 782 32.71 32.21 4.30
CA VAL A 782 33.56 31.37 3.44
C VAL A 782 32.73 30.52 2.50
N PHE A 783 31.69 29.86 3.03
CA PHE A 783 30.82 29.02 2.24
C PHE A 783 30.03 29.83 1.20
N LEU A 784 29.46 30.98 1.59
CA LEU A 784 28.73 31.86 0.67
C LEU A 784 29.62 32.37 -0.46
N GLU A 785 30.86 32.73 -0.15
CA GLU A 785 31.83 33.18 -1.13
C GLU A 785 32.21 32.06 -2.11
N ILE A 786 32.47 30.85 -1.61
CA ILE A 786 32.72 29.67 -2.45
C ILE A 786 31.53 29.39 -3.39
N VAL A 787 30.31 29.48 -2.88
CA VAL A 787 29.09 29.29 -3.71
C VAL A 787 28.96 30.40 -4.74
N HIS A 788 29.15 31.66 -4.36
CA HIS A 788 29.07 32.81 -5.25
C HIS A 788 30.12 32.75 -6.38
N LEU A 789 31.37 32.40 -6.04
CA LEU A 789 32.42 32.15 -7.04
C LEU A 789 32.05 31.02 -7.99
N SER A 790 31.32 30.01 -7.51
CA SER A 790 30.86 28.92 -8.37
C SER A 790 29.70 29.33 -9.28
N GLU A 791 28.81 30.23 -8.84
CA GLU A 791 27.67 30.71 -9.62
C GLU A 791 28.08 31.68 -10.73
N ILE A 792 29.01 32.61 -10.45
CA ILE A 792 29.52 33.56 -11.45
C ILE A 792 30.14 32.82 -12.63
N ASN A 793 30.98 31.81 -12.36
CA ASN A 793 31.62 31.06 -13.42
C ASN A 793 30.60 30.29 -14.29
N ASN A 794 29.52 29.77 -13.71
CA ASN A 794 28.47 29.12 -14.50
C ASN A 794 27.67 30.14 -15.35
N GLY A 795 27.49 31.38 -14.86
CA GLY A 795 26.75 32.44 -15.55
C GLY A 795 27.52 33.12 -16.69
N GLU A 796 28.85 33.23 -16.58
CA GLU A 796 29.71 33.66 -17.70
C GLU A 796 29.69 32.64 -18.85
N ASP A 797 29.57 31.35 -18.52
CA ASP A 797 29.51 30.25 -19.49
C ASP A 797 28.15 30.13 -20.21
N GLU A 798 27.01 30.37 -19.54
CA GLU A 798 25.69 30.37 -20.20
C GLU A 798 25.58 31.48 -21.27
N ASN A 799 26.18 32.64 -21.03
CA ASN A 799 26.24 33.74 -22.02
C ASN A 799 27.24 33.50 -23.17
N SER A 800 28.18 32.55 -22.99
CA SER A 800 29.13 32.17 -24.05
C SER A 800 28.55 31.09 -24.99
N ASN A 801 27.77 30.13 -24.45
CA ASN A 801 27.08 29.12 -25.24
C ASN A 801 25.80 29.65 -25.93
N SER A 802 25.15 30.69 -25.39
CA SER A 802 24.00 31.33 -26.04
C SER A 802 24.39 32.22 -27.23
N ARG A 803 25.67 32.30 -27.60
CA ARG A 803 26.15 33.04 -28.78
C ARG A 803 26.70 32.15 -29.89
N SER A 804 26.92 30.86 -29.63
CA SER A 804 27.44 29.91 -30.63
C SER A 804 26.35 29.04 -31.28
N ASP A 805 25.22 28.82 -30.62
CA ASP A 805 24.24 27.83 -31.07
C ASP A 805 23.01 28.44 -31.78
N ASP A 806 22.85 29.78 -31.74
CA ASP A 806 21.69 30.49 -32.33
C ASP A 806 21.86 30.89 -33.81
N PHE A 807 22.91 30.42 -34.52
CA PHE A 807 23.15 30.78 -35.93
C PHE A 807 23.15 29.61 -36.94
N GLU A 808 22.94 28.36 -36.54
CA GLU A 808 22.99 27.22 -37.49
C GLU A 808 21.73 26.32 -37.57
N GLU A 809 20.66 26.54 -36.81
CA GLU A 809 19.46 25.66 -36.86
C GLU A 809 18.11 26.34 -37.13
N GLU A 810 18.06 27.52 -37.77
CA GLU A 810 16.78 28.16 -38.18
C GLU A 810 16.45 28.06 -39.68
N GLN A 811 17.04 27.10 -40.40
CA GLN A 811 16.60 26.74 -41.76
C GLN A 811 16.57 25.22 -41.97
N GLN A 812 15.53 24.55 -41.47
CA GLN A 812 14.75 23.55 -42.24
C GLN A 812 13.72 22.82 -41.36
N ASN A 813 12.49 22.77 -41.88
CA ASN A 813 11.42 21.81 -41.59
C ASN A 813 10.54 22.02 -40.35
N ASN A 814 9.57 22.93 -40.51
CA ASN A 814 8.16 22.58 -40.23
C ASN A 814 7.68 21.59 -41.31
N PRO A 815 6.95 20.50 -40.96
CA PRO A 815 5.50 20.64 -40.92
C PRO A 815 4.75 19.80 -39.86
N ILE A 816 3.70 20.43 -39.31
CA ILE A 816 2.31 19.92 -39.18
C ILE A 816 2.13 18.50 -38.60
N VAL A 817 1.76 18.40 -37.32
CA VAL A 817 0.44 17.97 -36.76
C VAL A 817 0.49 18.15 -35.25
#